data_AF-A0A1N7DTV5-F1
#
_entry.id   AF-A0A1N7DTV5-F1
#
_cell.length_a   1.000
_cell.length_b   1.000
_cell.length_c   1.000
_cell.angle_alpha   90.00
_cell.angle_beta   90.00
_cell.angle_gamma   90.00
#
_symmetry.space_group_name_H-M   'P 1'
#
loop_
_entity.id
_entity.type
_entity.pdbx_description
1 polymer ?
#
loop_
_entity_poly.entity_id
_entity_poly.type
_entity_poly.pdbx_seq_one_letter_code
_entity_poly.pdbx_strand_id
1 'polypeptide(L)'
;MGHQVDIGGDVYGVVIVGDGNVVTYYADRASRVEPGGSVPDVARRPAPSDPLLAGVLWGRDGELAQIDRWLRTPGALVQVHGVPGIGKSALLRRIAADRRAAGDEVVFLSGAGRPAEDLVQELFEVCYDSPDHRPSPMRLRRLMGMVRALIVVDDFDGPPSDLAALLDATPASSLLIGSSARGLVEDSYYLELRGLPEVAAMALVTHQAGIPLTPAQAVAARDLCRHSGGHPRLLLQAAAVLALTGEIGADPRSVLAASLDLDALAVYRVLGALPGRPVTPGLLAALAGIASAGGAIATLTRLRLVDHSGGAVVRSDDSAHEQFDAAVYASNLAAWAATATRGQIVGSAPAVIGVLELAMAREAYDPARILARTVAAALGRSLRWGAWGRVLHLGAQAAARVGAADDLAYFQSEENTRKRALGLAAGFTVGGAGAGVAIGTLGGKTGAGIVSVQSIAIAVVTAATVATLGVIGVSVATTHPSSSPAAYVTPTIYNPSQPVVPPLSDTGQPVTTRPSSPSPPPSPSPPRSPETVTPSPQRPPPDAGLKLSASSVSAGQAVTARATGFSPGEPVAFVWSGPAGSGQPATTTADAQGAAARDITPGTAPGSYTITATGSVSGRSAHGTVSVITLTLSPPSVAAGQKLTVSARGFDDGEPVTFTLDGASLGTVAAQAGGASLEATAPGTPGDFEIVATGRSQDRRAPARLQVTGRDLSGTWKWGSGSFELRPVRGGWDGYTRADVGEPISRCVFRTGDLTLRIRGADPNYAGTEVLWIHGQNGQNCVSKWAAATAVKVSAGGDRIDIESTSPFGQGTERNVLTR
;
A
#
# COMPACT_ATOMS: atom_id res chain seq x y z
N MET A 1 18.11 0.08 -11.90
CA MET A 1 17.04 0.82 -12.60
C MET A 1 16.09 1.36 -11.53
N GLY A 2 15.59 2.58 -11.66
CA GLY A 2 14.71 3.18 -10.64
C GLY A 2 13.29 2.64 -10.77
N HIS A 3 12.78 1.99 -9.72
CA HIS A 3 11.36 1.63 -9.64
C HIS A 3 10.57 2.86 -9.20
N GLN A 4 9.95 3.54 -10.16
CA GLN A 4 8.96 4.58 -9.90
C GLN A 4 7.70 3.91 -9.32
N VAL A 5 7.54 3.99 -8.00
CA VAL A 5 6.30 3.56 -7.33
C VAL A 5 5.25 4.62 -7.55
N ASP A 6 4.23 4.31 -8.35
CA ASP A 6 3.14 5.22 -8.67
C ASP A 6 2.09 5.20 -7.54
N ILE A 7 2.15 6.20 -6.66
CA ILE A 7 1.31 6.28 -5.45
C ILE A 7 -0.04 6.93 -5.82
N GLY A 8 -0.96 6.12 -6.33
CA GLY A 8 -2.30 6.55 -6.71
C GLY A 8 -3.19 6.93 -5.53
N GLY A 9 -3.26 8.21 -5.17
CA GLY A 9 -4.21 8.70 -4.16
C GLY A 9 -4.01 10.15 -3.74
N ASP A 10 -4.63 11.09 -4.47
CA ASP A 10 -4.74 12.54 -4.21
C ASP A 10 -3.64 13.12 -3.29
N VAL A 11 -2.46 13.33 -3.88
CA VAL A 11 -1.22 13.64 -3.14
C VAL A 11 -1.02 15.15 -2.93
N TYR A 12 -1.93 16.00 -3.41
CA TYR A 12 -1.83 17.46 -3.32
C TYR A 12 -2.57 17.98 -2.09
N GLY A 13 -1.97 18.88 -1.31
CA GLY A 13 -2.63 19.42 -0.12
C GLY A 13 -1.78 20.40 0.67
N VAL A 14 -2.48 21.24 1.44
CA VAL A 14 -1.93 22.31 2.27
C VAL A 14 -2.40 22.11 3.70
N VAL A 15 -1.47 22.26 4.66
CA VAL A 15 -1.76 22.26 6.10
C VAL A 15 -1.31 23.59 6.68
N ILE A 16 -2.08 24.20 7.57
CA ILE A 16 -1.70 25.44 8.27
C ILE A 16 -1.21 25.11 9.68
N VAL A 17 -0.01 25.56 10.04
CA VAL A 17 0.65 25.19 11.29
C VAL A 17 1.08 26.44 12.06
N GLY A 18 0.94 26.41 13.38
CA GLY A 18 1.34 27.51 14.24
C GLY A 18 0.51 28.76 13.97
N ASP A 19 1.16 29.91 13.93
CA ASP A 19 0.53 31.22 13.71
C ASP A 19 0.60 31.63 12.23
N GLY A 20 0.30 30.70 11.31
CA GLY A 20 0.16 30.96 9.87
C GLY A 20 1.25 30.40 8.95
N ASN A 21 1.98 29.34 9.35
CA ASN A 21 2.89 28.64 8.44
C ASN A 21 2.09 27.75 7.48
N VAL A 22 2.17 28.02 6.19
CA VAL A 22 1.56 27.21 5.13
C VAL A 22 2.52 26.09 4.78
N VAL A 23 2.10 24.83 4.92
CA VAL A 23 2.93 23.65 4.63
C VAL A 23 2.35 22.92 3.43
N THR A 24 3.07 23.00 2.31
CA THR A 24 2.69 22.39 1.03
C THR A 24 3.47 21.11 0.82
N TYR A 25 2.75 20.04 0.50
CA TYR A 25 3.32 18.72 0.26
C TYR A 25 3.31 18.35 -1.22
N TYR A 26 4.35 17.65 -1.66
CA TYR A 26 4.56 17.17 -3.02
C TYR A 26 4.73 15.66 -3.02
N ALA A 27 4.34 14.97 -4.09
CA ALA A 27 4.41 13.51 -4.16
C ALA A 27 5.86 12.98 -4.27
N ASP A 28 6.73 13.72 -4.94
CA ASP A 28 8.09 13.34 -5.32
C ASP A 28 9.20 14.07 -4.53
N ARG A 29 8.86 15.09 -3.73
CA ARG A 29 9.80 16.06 -3.15
C ARG A 29 9.55 16.33 -1.68
N ALA A 30 10.58 16.88 -1.03
CA ALA A 30 10.50 17.39 0.34
C ALA A 30 9.41 18.47 0.49
N SER A 31 8.73 18.48 1.63
CA SER A 31 7.67 19.43 1.95
C SER A 31 8.21 20.84 2.21
N ARG A 32 7.46 21.86 1.76
CA ARG A 32 7.87 23.27 1.83
C ARG A 32 7.03 24.03 2.84
N VAL A 33 7.68 24.82 3.68
CA VAL A 33 7.04 25.78 4.59
C VAL A 33 7.12 27.18 3.98
N GLU A 34 5.98 27.86 3.90
CA GLU A 34 5.86 29.25 3.47
C GLU A 34 5.19 30.08 4.59
N PRO A 35 5.86 31.07 5.19
CA PRO A 35 5.31 31.84 6.29
C PRO A 35 4.34 32.93 5.81
N GLY A 36 3.38 33.32 6.66
CA GLY A 36 2.50 34.47 6.42
C GLY A 36 1.14 34.14 5.82
N GLY A 37 0.69 32.89 5.90
CA GLY A 37 -0.71 32.55 5.65
C GLY A 37 -1.63 33.10 6.75
N SER A 38 -2.91 33.29 6.44
CA SER A 38 -3.92 33.68 7.42
C SER A 38 -4.16 32.56 8.44
N VAL A 39 -4.04 32.85 9.73
CA VAL A 39 -4.47 31.93 10.80
C VAL A 39 -5.99 31.68 10.68
N PRO A 40 -6.45 30.42 10.57
CA PRO A 40 -7.88 30.12 10.54
C PRO A 40 -8.58 30.56 11.82
N ASP A 41 -9.81 31.08 11.67
CA ASP A 41 -10.72 31.18 12.80
C ASP A 41 -11.29 29.79 13.13
N VAL A 42 -11.59 29.55 14.41
CA VAL A 42 -11.88 28.21 14.94
C VAL A 42 -13.12 28.22 15.83
N ALA A 43 -14.20 27.60 15.35
CA ALA A 43 -15.46 27.52 16.07
C ALA A 43 -15.41 26.43 17.13
N ARG A 44 -16.00 26.65 18.32
CA ARG A 44 -16.19 25.60 19.34
C ARG A 44 -17.18 24.57 18.80
N ARG A 45 -16.81 23.29 18.77
CA ARG A 45 -17.74 22.19 18.45
C ARG A 45 -18.71 21.96 19.62
N PRO A 46 -19.95 21.49 19.36
CA PRO A 46 -20.80 20.97 20.43
C PRO A 46 -20.11 19.77 21.10
N ALA A 47 -20.30 19.61 22.40
CA ALA A 47 -19.79 18.45 23.13
C ALA A 47 -20.29 17.13 22.49
N PRO A 48 -19.45 16.08 22.36
CA PRO A 48 -19.90 14.84 21.72
C PRO A 48 -21.01 14.19 22.55
N SER A 49 -22.20 14.04 21.97
CA SER A 49 -23.41 13.60 22.68
C SER A 49 -23.66 12.09 22.65
N ASP A 50 -22.90 11.34 21.83
CA ASP A 50 -23.17 9.92 21.60
C ASP A 50 -23.09 9.07 22.89
N PRO A 51 -23.98 8.08 23.09
CA PRO A 51 -23.97 7.26 24.29
C PRO A 51 -22.70 6.39 24.37
N LEU A 52 -21.88 6.62 25.39
CA LEU A 52 -20.71 5.77 25.66
C LEU A 52 -21.17 4.42 26.22
N LEU A 53 -20.96 3.35 25.45
CA LEU A 53 -21.34 2.00 25.84
C LEU A 53 -20.42 1.48 26.97
N ALA A 54 -20.95 1.45 28.19
CA ALA A 54 -20.32 0.85 29.35
C ALA A 54 -21.07 -0.43 29.78
N GLY A 55 -20.33 -1.53 29.99
CA GLY A 55 -20.89 -2.77 30.51
C GLY A 55 -21.18 -2.73 32.02
N VAL A 56 -21.76 -3.82 32.53
CA VAL A 56 -21.88 -4.05 33.97
C VAL A 56 -20.48 -4.26 34.57
N LEU A 57 -20.14 -3.48 35.59
CA LEU A 57 -18.98 -3.74 36.44
C LEU A 57 -19.42 -4.50 37.69
N TRP A 58 -18.64 -5.48 38.10
CA TRP A 58 -18.89 -6.28 39.29
C TRP A 58 -17.89 -5.89 40.38
N GLY A 59 -18.37 -5.45 41.55
CA GLY A 59 -17.52 -5.18 42.73
C GLY A 59 -16.46 -4.12 42.49
N ARG A 60 -16.83 -2.99 41.86
CA ARG A 60 -15.95 -1.82 41.60
C ARG A 60 -16.48 -0.52 42.20
N ASP A 61 -17.51 -0.61 43.03
CA ASP A 61 -18.28 0.51 43.55
C ASP A 61 -17.44 1.42 44.47
N GLY A 62 -16.46 0.83 45.17
CA GLY A 62 -15.48 1.57 45.97
C GLY A 62 -14.54 2.40 45.11
N GLU A 63 -13.96 1.80 44.07
CA GLU A 63 -13.08 2.49 43.12
C GLU A 63 -13.81 3.60 42.35
N LEU A 64 -15.05 3.34 41.92
CA LEU A 64 -15.91 4.34 41.29
C LEU A 64 -16.16 5.53 42.22
N ALA A 65 -16.60 5.28 43.46
CA ALA A 65 -16.88 6.32 44.45
C ALA A 65 -15.62 7.07 44.93
N GLN A 66 -14.44 6.45 44.82
CA GLN A 66 -13.15 7.08 45.10
C GLN A 66 -12.72 8.02 43.96
N ILE A 67 -12.76 7.56 42.71
CA ILE A 67 -12.40 8.40 41.55
C ILE A 67 -13.36 9.57 41.40
N ASP A 68 -14.67 9.35 41.53
CA ASP A 68 -15.67 10.43 41.47
C ASP A 68 -15.49 11.47 42.59
N ARG A 69 -14.97 11.07 43.76
CA ARG A 69 -14.60 12.01 44.83
C ARG A 69 -13.40 12.88 44.46
N TRP A 70 -12.42 12.34 43.75
CA TRP A 70 -11.27 13.12 43.27
C TRP A 70 -11.63 14.01 42.08
N LEU A 71 -12.47 13.53 41.16
CA LEU A 71 -12.98 14.30 40.01
C LEU A 71 -14.01 15.39 40.39
N ARG A 72 -14.25 15.62 41.68
CA ARG A 72 -14.90 16.85 42.20
C ARG A 72 -13.91 18.00 42.44
N THR A 73 -12.61 17.73 42.54
CA THR A 73 -11.58 18.77 42.56
C THR A 73 -11.43 19.34 41.14
N PRO A 74 -11.58 20.66 40.91
CA PRO A 74 -11.39 21.25 39.58
C PRO A 74 -9.96 21.06 39.09
N GLY A 75 -9.78 20.58 37.86
CA GLY A 75 -8.45 20.31 37.29
C GLY A 75 -7.76 19.06 37.84
N ALA A 76 -8.49 18.15 38.49
CA ALA A 76 -7.92 16.92 39.06
C ALA A 76 -7.26 16.04 37.99
N LEU A 77 -5.99 15.69 38.23
CA LEU A 77 -5.31 14.59 37.56
C LEU A 77 -5.51 13.30 38.36
N VAL A 78 -6.14 12.29 37.74
CA VAL A 78 -6.35 10.96 38.31
C VAL A 78 -5.74 9.90 37.39
N GLN A 79 -4.82 9.08 37.90
CA GLN A 79 -4.26 7.95 37.17
C GLN A 79 -4.72 6.61 37.76
N VAL A 80 -5.33 5.78 36.93
CA VAL A 80 -5.69 4.38 37.22
C VAL A 80 -4.62 3.49 36.58
N HIS A 81 -3.82 2.82 37.40
CA HIS A 81 -2.76 1.92 36.94
C HIS A 81 -3.01 0.46 37.37
N GLY A 82 -2.37 -0.49 36.69
CA GLY A 82 -2.51 -1.91 36.99
C GLY A 82 -2.30 -2.81 35.78
N VAL A 83 -2.13 -4.11 36.05
CA VAL A 83 -1.73 -5.12 35.05
C VAL A 83 -2.71 -5.19 33.87
N PRO A 84 -2.24 -5.55 32.65
CA PRO A 84 -3.12 -5.64 31.49
C PRO A 84 -4.25 -6.66 31.67
N GLY A 85 -5.49 -6.24 31.42
CA GLY A 85 -6.68 -7.08 31.61
C GLY A 85 -7.30 -7.04 33.02
N ILE A 86 -6.80 -6.21 33.93
CA ILE A 86 -7.37 -6.04 35.28
C ILE A 86 -8.68 -5.21 35.33
N GLY A 87 -9.08 -4.64 34.19
CA GLY A 87 -10.36 -3.93 33.99
C GLY A 87 -10.28 -2.41 33.86
N LYS A 88 -9.08 -1.79 33.76
CA LYS A 88 -8.88 -0.33 33.71
C LYS A 88 -9.82 0.36 32.71
N SER A 89 -9.79 -0.07 31.46
CA SER A 89 -10.59 0.50 30.36
C SER A 89 -12.10 0.38 30.60
N ALA A 90 -12.55 -0.68 31.28
CA ALA A 90 -13.96 -0.84 31.63
C ALA A 90 -14.38 0.12 32.75
N LEU A 91 -13.51 0.34 33.75
CA LEU A 91 -13.70 1.35 34.80
C LEU A 91 -13.74 2.77 34.22
N LEU A 92 -12.77 3.11 33.34
CA LEU A 92 -12.70 4.40 32.66
C LEU A 92 -13.94 4.67 31.79
N ARG A 93 -14.37 3.69 30.98
CA ARG A 93 -15.56 3.82 30.12
C ARG A 93 -16.85 3.94 30.95
N ARG A 94 -16.94 3.28 32.10
CA ARG A 94 -18.06 3.44 33.04
C ARG A 94 -18.12 4.86 33.61
N ILE A 95 -17.02 5.38 34.13
CA ILE A 95 -16.95 6.75 34.67
C ILE A 95 -17.27 7.79 33.58
N ALA A 96 -16.73 7.60 32.38
CA ALA A 96 -17.02 8.46 31.23
C ALA A 96 -18.50 8.45 30.83
N ALA A 97 -19.15 7.28 30.84
CA ALA A 97 -20.57 7.13 30.56
C ALA A 97 -21.45 7.74 31.66
N ASP A 98 -21.13 7.49 32.94
CA ASP A 98 -21.89 8.02 34.08
C ASP A 98 -21.81 9.55 34.16
N ARG A 99 -20.63 10.15 33.92
CA ARG A 99 -20.47 11.61 33.87
C ARG A 99 -21.16 12.23 32.64
N ARG A 100 -21.07 11.61 31.46
CA ARG A 100 -21.82 12.08 30.27
C ARG A 100 -23.34 11.98 30.50
N ALA A 101 -23.83 10.95 31.20
CA ALA A 101 -25.23 10.81 31.59
C ALA A 101 -25.68 11.84 32.67
N ALA A 102 -24.75 12.31 33.51
CA ALA A 102 -24.98 13.42 34.44
C ALA A 102 -24.96 14.81 33.75
N GLY A 103 -24.62 14.88 32.46
CA GLY A 103 -24.58 16.11 31.68
C GLY A 103 -23.20 16.78 31.57
N ASP A 104 -22.13 16.13 32.04
CA ASP A 104 -20.76 16.65 31.88
C ASP A 104 -20.29 16.59 30.42
N GLU A 105 -19.50 17.58 30.00
CA GLU A 105 -18.70 17.49 28.78
C GLU A 105 -17.58 16.46 28.99
N VAL A 106 -17.69 15.30 28.33
CA VAL A 106 -16.69 14.22 28.41
C VAL A 106 -16.03 14.00 27.06
N VAL A 107 -14.70 13.92 27.02
CA VAL A 107 -13.93 13.51 25.84
C VAL A 107 -13.17 12.22 26.16
N PHE A 108 -13.36 11.18 25.35
CA PHE A 108 -12.72 9.87 25.55
C PHE A 108 -11.77 9.56 24.40
N LEU A 109 -10.48 9.36 24.69
CA LEU A 109 -9.43 9.12 23.71
C LEU A 109 -8.70 7.79 24.00
N SER A 110 -8.28 7.09 22.95
CA SER A 110 -7.39 5.93 23.07
C SER A 110 -5.95 6.40 22.97
N GLY A 111 -5.19 6.34 24.06
CA GLY A 111 -3.76 6.64 24.13
C GLY A 111 -2.84 5.52 23.61
N ALA A 112 -3.40 4.32 23.48
CA ALA A 112 -2.72 3.08 23.10
C ALA A 112 -1.73 3.23 21.93
N GLY A 113 -0.43 3.23 22.24
CA GLY A 113 0.67 3.33 21.26
C GLY A 113 0.79 4.67 20.52
N ARG A 114 0.22 5.78 21.03
CA ARG A 114 0.20 7.09 20.36
C ARG A 114 1.10 8.14 21.05
N PRO A 115 1.83 8.96 20.27
CA PRO A 115 2.54 10.13 20.80
C PRO A 115 1.58 11.17 21.40
N ALA A 116 1.98 11.88 22.46
CA ALA A 116 1.13 12.94 23.05
C ALA A 116 0.82 14.07 22.07
N GLU A 117 1.75 14.44 21.16
CA GLU A 117 1.52 15.39 20.07
C GLU A 117 0.25 15.08 19.24
N ASP A 118 -0.12 13.81 19.13
CA ASP A 118 -1.25 13.32 18.31
C ASP A 118 -2.52 13.09 19.11
N LEU A 119 -2.42 13.00 20.44
CA LEU A 119 -3.55 12.99 21.37
C LEU A 119 -4.02 14.42 21.64
N VAL A 120 -3.07 15.34 21.83
CA VAL A 120 -3.30 16.77 22.00
C VAL A 120 -3.97 17.37 20.76
N GLN A 121 -3.51 17.01 19.56
CA GLN A 121 -4.11 17.47 18.31
C GLN A 121 -5.52 16.89 18.09
N GLU A 122 -5.75 15.61 18.40
CA GLU A 122 -7.09 15.01 18.30
C GLU A 122 -8.07 15.62 19.31
N LEU A 123 -7.64 15.87 20.54
CA LEU A 123 -8.42 16.58 21.55
C LEU A 123 -8.87 17.96 21.04
N PHE A 124 -7.96 18.69 20.40
CA PHE A 124 -8.30 19.97 19.79
C PHE A 124 -9.33 19.82 18.65
N GLU A 125 -9.17 18.84 17.76
CA GLU A 125 -10.11 18.52 16.67
C GLU A 125 -11.50 18.07 17.17
N VAL A 126 -11.57 17.45 18.35
CA VAL A 126 -12.84 17.11 19.01
C VAL A 126 -13.52 18.36 19.57
N CYS A 127 -12.77 19.28 20.17
CA CYS A 127 -13.30 20.48 20.81
C CYS A 127 -13.57 21.65 19.85
N TYR A 128 -12.91 21.70 18.69
CA TYR A 128 -12.96 22.82 17.75
C TYR A 128 -13.10 22.38 16.29
N ASP A 129 -13.83 23.17 15.50
CA ASP A 129 -13.84 23.03 14.05
C ASP A 129 -12.67 23.83 13.46
N SER A 130 -11.77 23.11 12.80
CA SER A 130 -10.43 23.59 12.44
C SER A 130 -9.80 22.65 11.39
N PRO A 131 -10.41 22.47 10.20
CA PRO A 131 -9.90 21.56 9.16
C PRO A 131 -8.48 21.95 8.73
N ASP A 132 -7.63 20.93 8.52
CA ASP A 132 -6.24 21.04 8.07
C ASP A 132 -5.37 22.08 8.82
N HIS A 133 -5.69 22.36 10.10
CA HIS A 133 -4.99 23.34 10.93
C HIS A 133 -4.53 22.78 12.28
N ARG A 134 -3.26 23.06 12.62
CA ARG A 134 -2.57 22.68 13.86
C ARG A 134 -2.05 23.93 14.59
N PRO A 135 -2.73 24.41 15.65
CA PRO A 135 -2.40 25.66 16.32
C PRO A 135 -0.99 25.70 16.94
N SER A 136 -0.46 26.90 17.17
CA SER A 136 0.74 27.07 18.02
C SER A 136 0.45 26.64 19.47
N PRO A 137 1.43 26.15 20.25
CA PRO A 137 1.20 25.71 21.63
C PRO A 137 0.56 26.79 22.53
N MET A 138 0.90 28.08 22.30
CA MET A 138 0.29 29.20 23.01
C MET A 138 -1.17 29.44 22.58
N ARG A 139 -1.47 29.38 21.27
CA ARG A 139 -2.84 29.51 20.76
C ARG A 139 -3.72 28.35 21.23
N LEU A 140 -3.20 27.12 21.19
CA LEU A 140 -3.83 25.92 21.72
C LEU A 140 -4.17 26.08 23.21
N ARG A 141 -3.18 26.42 24.06
CA ARG A 141 -3.40 26.60 25.52
C ARG A 141 -4.46 27.65 25.82
N ARG A 142 -4.49 28.75 25.04
CA ARG A 142 -5.52 29.80 25.16
C ARG A 142 -6.92 29.32 24.78
N LEU A 143 -7.05 28.47 23.75
CA LEU A 143 -8.33 27.91 23.32
C LEU A 143 -8.80 26.84 24.31
N MET A 144 -7.95 25.88 24.65
CA MET A 144 -8.26 24.79 25.58
C MET A 144 -8.51 25.28 27.02
N GLY A 145 -8.00 26.46 27.40
CA GLY A 145 -8.39 27.14 28.64
C GLY A 145 -9.87 27.55 28.73
N MET A 146 -10.62 27.45 27.63
CA MET A 146 -12.09 27.63 27.58
C MET A 146 -12.86 26.29 27.59
N VAL A 147 -12.16 25.16 27.58
CA VAL A 147 -12.74 23.80 27.62
C VAL A 147 -12.71 23.31 29.07
N ARG A 148 -13.89 23.01 29.62
CA ARG A 148 -14.08 22.52 30.99
C ARG A 148 -14.72 21.13 30.94
N ALA A 149 -13.94 20.17 30.48
CA ALA A 149 -14.36 18.80 30.26
C ALA A 149 -13.76 17.84 31.30
N LEU A 150 -14.33 16.63 31.39
CA LEU A 150 -13.60 15.45 31.83
C LEU A 150 -12.94 14.80 30.61
N ILE A 151 -11.61 14.82 30.58
CA ILE A 151 -10.83 14.20 29.51
C ILE A 151 -10.36 12.84 30.01
N VAL A 152 -10.70 11.78 29.28
CA VAL A 152 -10.38 10.40 29.63
C VAL A 152 -9.45 9.83 28.58
N VAL A 153 -8.27 9.37 28.98
CA VAL A 153 -7.27 8.76 28.07
C VAL A 153 -7.01 7.33 28.49
N ASP A 154 -7.46 6.39 27.66
CA ASP A 154 -7.39 4.95 27.90
C ASP A 154 -6.06 4.38 27.34
N ASP A 155 -5.34 3.61 28.16
CA ASP A 155 -4.07 2.93 27.84
C ASP A 155 -2.94 3.88 27.35
N PHE A 156 -2.66 4.95 28.11
CA PHE A 156 -1.56 5.88 27.86
C PHE A 156 -0.34 5.58 28.76
N ASP A 157 0.71 5.06 28.13
CA ASP A 157 2.00 4.71 28.75
C ASP A 157 3.15 5.60 28.21
N GLY A 158 2.86 6.87 27.91
CA GLY A 158 3.86 7.84 27.49
C GLY A 158 4.83 8.25 28.61
N PRO A 159 6.04 8.75 28.27
CA PRO A 159 6.99 9.26 29.26
C PRO A 159 6.44 10.51 29.97
N PRO A 160 7.03 10.94 31.11
CA PRO A 160 6.55 12.11 31.86
C PRO A 160 6.47 13.42 31.05
N SER A 161 7.30 13.59 30.02
CA SER A 161 7.24 14.70 29.06
C SER A 161 5.93 14.75 28.28
N ASP A 162 5.44 13.59 27.87
CA ASP A 162 4.25 13.43 27.04
C ASP A 162 2.99 13.61 27.90
N LEU A 163 3.05 13.22 29.17
CA LEU A 163 2.03 13.54 30.17
C LEU A 163 2.00 15.06 30.50
N ALA A 164 3.17 15.70 30.65
CA ALA A 164 3.24 17.15 30.84
C ALA A 164 2.65 17.91 29.64
N ALA A 165 2.89 17.45 28.40
CA ALA A 165 2.30 18.03 27.19
C ALA A 165 0.77 17.91 27.14
N LEU A 166 0.20 16.79 27.63
CA LEU A 166 -1.25 16.64 27.79
C LEU A 166 -1.81 17.62 28.84
N LEU A 167 -1.13 17.79 29.97
CA LEU A 167 -1.54 18.71 31.05
C LEU A 167 -1.48 20.18 30.62
N ASP A 168 -0.40 20.61 29.97
CA ASP A 168 -0.26 21.96 29.41
C ASP A 168 -1.31 22.27 28.33
N ALA A 169 -1.78 21.25 27.61
CA ALA A 169 -2.88 21.36 26.64
C ALA A 169 -4.28 21.33 27.27
N THR A 170 -4.43 21.04 28.57
CA THR A 170 -5.74 20.82 29.24
C THR A 170 -6.01 21.71 30.48
N PRO A 171 -5.54 22.96 30.56
CA PRO A 171 -5.40 23.73 31.81
C PRO A 171 -6.70 24.13 32.53
N ALA A 172 -7.88 23.80 31.99
CA ALA A 172 -9.19 24.08 32.57
C ALA A 172 -10.10 22.84 32.68
N SER A 173 -9.57 21.64 32.38
CA SER A 173 -10.28 20.36 32.37
C SER A 173 -9.69 19.40 33.41
N SER A 174 -10.46 18.43 33.88
CA SER A 174 -9.96 17.33 34.73
C SER A 174 -9.55 16.15 33.85
N LEU A 175 -8.49 15.42 34.23
CA LEU A 175 -7.83 14.42 33.39
C LEU A 175 -7.80 13.04 34.10
N LEU A 176 -8.41 12.03 33.47
CA LEU A 176 -8.47 10.64 33.94
C LEU A 176 -7.69 9.73 32.99
N ILE A 177 -6.57 9.17 33.45
CA ILE A 177 -5.67 8.34 32.63
C ILE A 177 -5.69 6.89 33.08
N GLY A 178 -5.79 5.96 32.13
CA GLY A 178 -5.51 4.54 32.32
C GLY A 178 -4.09 4.22 31.82
N SER A 179 -3.27 3.55 32.63
CA SER A 179 -1.88 3.19 32.29
C SER A 179 -1.52 1.78 32.77
N SER A 180 -0.56 1.08 32.14
CA SER A 180 -0.01 -0.17 32.68
C SER A 180 0.86 0.07 33.92
N ALA A 181 1.61 1.17 33.93
CA ALA A 181 2.54 1.54 34.99
C ALA A 181 1.98 2.68 35.88
N ARG A 182 2.62 2.89 37.04
CA ARG A 182 2.39 4.10 37.84
C ARG A 182 3.28 5.22 37.31
N GLY A 183 2.68 6.32 36.87
CA GLY A 183 3.40 7.55 36.54
C GLY A 183 3.92 8.25 37.79
N LEU A 184 4.94 9.10 37.64
CA LEU A 184 5.50 9.90 38.73
C LEU A 184 5.31 11.38 38.39
N VAL A 185 4.19 11.94 38.88
CA VAL A 185 3.78 13.35 38.67
C VAL A 185 3.26 13.88 40.00
N GLU A 186 3.68 15.09 40.35
CA GLU A 186 3.24 15.77 41.57
C GLU A 186 1.75 16.18 41.49
N ASP A 187 1.12 16.47 42.64
CA ASP A 187 -0.29 16.90 42.76
C ASP A 187 -1.33 16.04 42.04
N SER A 188 -1.07 14.72 41.91
CA SER A 188 -1.94 13.77 41.23
C SER A 188 -2.48 12.65 42.14
N TYR A 189 -3.70 12.19 41.84
CA TYR A 189 -4.34 11.07 42.54
C TYR A 189 -4.07 9.75 41.84
N TYR A 190 -3.76 8.70 42.61
CA TYR A 190 -3.39 7.39 42.09
C TYR A 190 -4.33 6.29 42.58
N LEU A 191 -4.82 5.45 41.67
CA LEU A 191 -5.50 4.21 41.99
C LEU A 191 -4.77 3.01 41.37
N GLU A 192 -4.31 2.09 42.22
CA GLU A 192 -3.90 0.75 41.79
C GLU A 192 -5.16 -0.13 41.64
N LEU A 193 -5.55 -0.44 40.42
CA LEU A 193 -6.69 -1.33 40.17
C LEU A 193 -6.26 -2.79 40.30
N ARG A 194 -6.65 -3.42 41.41
CA ARG A 194 -6.35 -4.83 41.74
C ARG A 194 -7.43 -5.79 41.22
N GLY A 195 -7.21 -7.10 41.37
CA GLY A 195 -8.18 -8.12 40.96
C GLY A 195 -9.51 -8.07 41.73
N LEU A 196 -10.49 -8.84 41.26
CA LEU A 196 -11.84 -8.85 41.84
C LEU A 196 -11.94 -9.70 43.12
N PRO A 197 -12.75 -9.29 44.11
CA PRO A 197 -13.09 -10.15 45.24
C PRO A 197 -13.88 -11.38 44.78
N GLU A 198 -13.74 -12.52 45.47
CA GLU A 198 -14.26 -13.83 45.02
C GLU A 198 -15.75 -13.80 44.64
N VAL A 199 -16.58 -13.04 45.37
CA VAL A 199 -18.02 -12.87 45.06
C VAL A 199 -18.25 -12.20 43.69
N ALA A 200 -17.53 -11.12 43.39
CA ALA A 200 -17.63 -10.40 42.12
C ALA A 200 -17.02 -11.20 40.96
N ALA A 201 -15.91 -11.90 41.22
CA ALA A 201 -15.28 -12.81 40.26
C ALA A 201 -16.22 -13.96 39.86
N MET A 202 -16.88 -14.61 40.83
CA MET A 202 -17.84 -15.68 40.57
C MET A 202 -19.10 -15.18 39.84
N ALA A 203 -19.57 -13.97 40.14
CA ALA A 203 -20.65 -13.34 39.40
C ALA A 203 -20.26 -13.06 37.94
N LEU A 204 -19.04 -12.56 37.69
CA LEU A 204 -18.51 -12.33 36.35
C LEU A 204 -18.41 -13.63 35.52
N VAL A 205 -17.88 -14.72 36.11
CA VAL A 205 -17.79 -16.04 35.44
C VAL A 205 -19.19 -16.56 35.10
N THR A 206 -20.12 -16.53 36.05
CA THR A 206 -21.48 -17.04 35.86
C THR A 206 -22.23 -16.23 34.78
N HIS A 207 -22.10 -14.91 34.80
CA HIS A 207 -22.67 -14.03 33.78
C HIS A 207 -22.07 -14.28 32.38
N GLN A 208 -20.76 -14.50 32.27
CA GLN A 208 -20.12 -14.79 30.98
C GLN A 208 -20.39 -16.21 30.47
N ALA A 209 -20.62 -17.19 31.36
CA ALA A 209 -21.01 -18.53 30.97
C ALA A 209 -22.44 -18.61 30.42
N GLY A 210 -23.35 -17.73 30.88
CA GLY A 210 -24.75 -17.70 30.46
C GLY A 210 -25.61 -18.87 30.98
N ILE A 211 -25.01 -19.83 31.69
CA ILE A 211 -25.64 -20.99 32.29
C ILE A 211 -25.24 -21.13 33.78
N PRO A 212 -26.07 -21.74 34.63
CA PRO A 212 -25.69 -22.05 36.00
C PRO A 212 -24.49 -23.01 36.04
N LEU A 213 -23.47 -22.69 36.85
CA LEU A 213 -22.32 -23.58 37.05
C LEU A 213 -22.72 -24.81 37.89
N THR A 214 -22.27 -26.00 37.49
CA THR A 214 -22.36 -27.19 38.34
C THR A 214 -21.48 -27.04 39.60
N PRO A 215 -21.71 -27.81 40.67
CA PRO A 215 -20.89 -27.73 41.89
C PRO A 215 -19.39 -27.91 41.63
N ALA A 216 -19.00 -28.80 40.72
CA ALA A 216 -17.59 -29.02 40.35
C ALA A 216 -16.98 -27.82 39.61
N GLN A 217 -17.69 -27.27 38.61
CA GLN A 217 -17.27 -26.04 37.90
C GLN A 217 -17.20 -24.85 38.87
N ALA A 218 -18.11 -24.76 39.84
CA ALA A 218 -18.12 -23.71 40.86
C ALA A 218 -16.99 -23.85 41.90
N VAL A 219 -16.39 -25.03 42.06
CA VAL A 219 -15.13 -25.21 42.83
C VAL A 219 -13.95 -24.76 41.97
N ALA A 220 -13.81 -25.32 40.75
CA ALA A 220 -12.72 -24.98 39.83
C ALA A 220 -12.64 -23.47 39.51
N ALA A 221 -13.78 -22.79 39.35
CA ALA A 221 -13.84 -21.34 39.15
C ALA A 221 -13.32 -20.54 40.35
N ARG A 222 -13.62 -20.98 41.59
CA ARG A 222 -13.10 -20.33 42.82
C ARG A 222 -11.61 -20.57 42.96
N ASP A 223 -11.13 -21.78 42.69
CA ASP A 223 -9.72 -22.09 42.81
C ASP A 223 -8.90 -21.37 41.74
N LEU A 224 -9.38 -21.27 40.50
CA LEU A 224 -8.79 -20.39 39.49
C LEU A 224 -8.84 -18.92 39.92
N CYS A 225 -9.94 -18.45 40.51
CA CYS A 225 -10.04 -17.09 41.06
C CYS A 225 -8.96 -16.82 42.11
N ARG A 226 -8.67 -17.77 43.00
CA ARG A 226 -7.63 -17.65 44.04
C ARG A 226 -6.23 -17.63 43.43
N HIS A 227 -5.91 -18.58 42.55
CA HIS A 227 -4.60 -18.66 41.90
C HIS A 227 -4.32 -17.46 40.97
N SER A 228 -5.35 -16.91 40.32
CA SER A 228 -5.23 -15.71 39.46
C SER A 228 -5.38 -14.38 40.22
N GLY A 229 -5.56 -14.40 41.54
CA GLY A 229 -5.82 -13.18 42.32
C GLY A 229 -7.07 -12.39 41.88
N GLY A 230 -8.06 -13.06 41.28
CA GLY A 230 -9.29 -12.46 40.78
C GLY A 230 -9.15 -11.73 39.43
N HIS A 231 -8.21 -12.13 38.58
CA HIS A 231 -7.91 -11.43 37.31
C HIS A 231 -9.05 -11.54 36.27
N PRO A 232 -9.76 -10.44 35.94
CA PRO A 232 -10.98 -10.48 35.10
C PRO A 232 -10.80 -11.13 33.73
N ARG A 233 -9.72 -10.82 32.99
CA ARG A 233 -9.51 -11.43 31.66
C ARG A 233 -9.32 -12.94 31.73
N LEU A 234 -8.66 -13.47 32.76
CA LEU A 234 -8.46 -14.92 32.94
C LEU A 234 -9.78 -15.61 33.33
N LEU A 235 -10.59 -14.97 34.17
CA LEU A 235 -11.93 -15.45 34.54
C LEU A 235 -12.89 -15.47 33.34
N LEU A 236 -12.85 -14.45 32.47
CA LEU A 236 -13.62 -14.39 31.23
C LEU A 236 -13.15 -15.44 30.21
N GLN A 237 -11.84 -15.69 30.12
CA GLN A 237 -11.26 -16.76 29.31
C GLN A 237 -11.62 -18.15 29.86
N ALA A 238 -11.70 -18.34 31.18
CA ALA A 238 -12.17 -19.57 31.80
C ALA A 238 -13.63 -19.89 31.47
N ALA A 239 -14.50 -18.87 31.46
CA ALA A 239 -15.88 -19.02 30.99
C ALA A 239 -15.96 -19.34 29.48
N ALA A 240 -15.02 -18.85 28.67
CA ALA A 240 -14.92 -19.23 27.25
C ALA A 240 -14.44 -20.68 27.06
N VAL A 241 -13.48 -21.16 27.87
CA VAL A 241 -13.06 -22.59 27.86
C VAL A 241 -14.20 -23.49 28.32
N LEU A 242 -14.90 -23.14 29.39
CA LEU A 242 -16.10 -23.85 29.85
C LEU A 242 -17.13 -24.04 28.72
N ALA A 243 -17.33 -23.02 27.88
CA ALA A 243 -18.24 -23.09 26.74
C ALA A 243 -17.70 -23.92 25.54
N LEU A 244 -16.42 -24.28 25.53
CA LEU A 244 -15.79 -25.14 24.51
C LEU A 244 -15.62 -26.60 24.97
N THR A 245 -15.27 -26.83 26.24
CA THR A 245 -14.88 -28.15 26.76
C THR A 245 -15.84 -28.72 27.81
N GLY A 246 -16.70 -27.89 28.42
CA GLY A 246 -17.49 -28.26 29.60
C GLY A 246 -16.74 -28.16 30.93
N GLU A 247 -15.45 -27.83 30.93
CA GLU A 247 -14.58 -27.81 32.11
C GLU A 247 -13.86 -26.48 32.32
N ILE A 248 -13.34 -26.25 33.53
CA ILE A 248 -12.52 -25.07 33.87
C ILE A 248 -11.11 -25.56 34.23
N GLY A 249 -10.17 -25.33 33.32
CA GLY A 249 -8.75 -25.67 33.48
C GLY A 249 -7.91 -24.57 34.15
N ALA A 250 -6.71 -24.93 34.59
CA ALA A 250 -5.78 -24.02 35.29
C ALA A 250 -5.14 -22.95 34.38
N ASP A 251 -4.94 -23.26 33.09
CA ASP A 251 -4.55 -22.29 32.06
C ASP A 251 -5.61 -22.24 30.96
N PRO A 252 -6.61 -21.34 31.08
CA PRO A 252 -7.60 -21.16 30.03
C PRO A 252 -7.02 -20.64 28.72
N ARG A 253 -5.93 -19.86 28.79
CA ARG A 253 -5.42 -19.10 27.65
C ARG A 253 -4.71 -20.00 26.64
N SER A 254 -3.88 -20.94 27.10
CA SER A 254 -3.24 -21.91 26.21
C SER A 254 -4.25 -22.85 25.55
N VAL A 255 -5.32 -23.24 26.26
CA VAL A 255 -6.43 -24.04 25.70
C VAL A 255 -7.15 -23.26 24.59
N LEU A 256 -7.46 -21.98 24.81
CA LEU A 256 -8.09 -21.13 23.80
C LEU A 256 -7.18 -20.93 22.58
N ALA A 257 -5.88 -20.66 22.79
CA ALA A 257 -4.91 -20.48 21.72
C ALA A 257 -4.72 -21.76 20.87
N ALA A 258 -4.77 -22.94 21.49
CA ALA A 258 -4.72 -24.24 20.80
C ALA A 258 -6.02 -24.57 20.04
N SER A 259 -7.14 -23.91 20.36
CA SER A 259 -8.44 -24.09 19.68
C SER A 259 -8.63 -23.22 18.42
N LEU A 260 -7.65 -22.39 18.07
CA LEU A 260 -7.74 -21.45 16.95
C LEU A 260 -7.58 -22.15 15.60
N ASP A 261 -8.40 -21.72 14.62
CA ASP A 261 -8.09 -21.94 13.22
C ASP A 261 -6.86 -21.12 12.78
N LEU A 262 -6.34 -21.42 11.58
CA LEU A 262 -5.08 -20.84 11.11
C LEU A 262 -5.15 -19.32 10.84
N ASP A 263 -6.32 -18.81 10.45
CA ASP A 263 -6.50 -17.37 10.18
C ASP A 263 -6.61 -16.60 11.51
N ALA A 264 -7.35 -17.16 12.48
CA ALA A 264 -7.42 -16.65 13.85
C ALA A 264 -6.06 -16.70 14.55
N LEU A 265 -5.28 -17.78 14.37
CA LEU A 265 -3.93 -17.91 14.90
C LEU A 265 -2.96 -16.91 14.24
N ALA A 266 -3.06 -16.68 12.93
CA ALA A 266 -2.24 -15.69 12.23
C ALA A 266 -2.53 -14.26 12.73
N VAL A 267 -3.80 -13.89 12.88
CA VAL A 267 -4.21 -12.59 13.44
C VAL A 267 -3.79 -12.45 14.91
N TYR A 268 -3.93 -13.51 15.72
CA TYR A 268 -3.51 -13.50 17.13
C TYR A 268 -1.98 -13.33 17.29
N ARG A 269 -1.17 -13.93 16.40
CA ARG A 269 0.28 -13.73 16.34
C ARG A 269 0.65 -12.31 15.90
N VAL A 270 0.01 -11.76 14.87
CA VAL A 270 0.23 -10.35 14.45
C VAL A 270 -0.06 -9.38 15.59
N LEU A 271 -1.13 -9.62 16.36
CA LEU A 271 -1.46 -8.81 17.53
C LEU A 271 -0.46 -9.02 18.69
N GLY A 272 0.11 -10.22 18.84
CA GLY A 272 1.18 -10.50 19.81
C GLY A 272 2.48 -9.78 19.46
N ALA A 273 2.75 -9.57 18.16
CA ALA A 273 3.88 -8.79 17.67
C ALA A 273 3.74 -7.28 17.94
N LEU A 274 2.53 -6.82 18.25
CA LEU A 274 2.16 -5.43 18.46
C LEU A 274 1.42 -5.25 19.80
N PRO A 275 2.03 -5.65 20.93
CA PRO A 275 1.35 -5.69 22.22
C PRO A 275 0.88 -4.29 22.64
N GLY A 276 -0.35 -4.21 23.14
CA GLY A 276 -0.99 -2.96 23.54
C GLY A 276 -1.37 -2.00 22.39
N ARG A 277 -1.08 -2.34 21.12
CA ARG A 277 -1.35 -1.43 19.99
C ARG A 277 -2.68 -1.74 19.30
N PRO A 278 -3.50 -0.72 18.97
CA PRO A 278 -4.72 -0.89 18.19
C PRO A 278 -4.36 -1.11 16.71
N VAL A 279 -4.82 -2.23 16.15
CA VAL A 279 -4.62 -2.59 14.74
C VAL A 279 -5.96 -2.70 14.01
N THR A 280 -6.10 -2.04 12.86
CA THR A 280 -7.36 -2.01 12.11
C THR A 280 -7.60 -3.34 11.37
N PRO A 281 -8.87 -3.78 11.14
CA PRO A 281 -9.15 -5.08 10.51
C PRO A 281 -8.52 -5.26 9.12
N GLY A 282 -8.44 -4.20 8.31
CA GLY A 282 -7.78 -4.23 7.00
C GLY A 282 -6.26 -4.40 7.11
N LEU A 283 -5.64 -3.83 8.16
CA LEU A 283 -4.21 -4.00 8.41
C LEU A 283 -3.89 -5.40 8.95
N LEU A 284 -4.76 -5.96 9.80
CA LEU A 284 -4.61 -7.32 10.29
C LEU A 284 -4.64 -8.34 9.15
N ALA A 285 -5.54 -8.16 8.16
CA ALA A 285 -5.57 -8.99 6.97
C ALA A 285 -4.23 -8.92 6.18
N ALA A 286 -3.72 -7.71 5.95
CA ALA A 286 -2.46 -7.49 5.24
C ALA A 286 -1.23 -8.05 5.97
N LEU A 287 -1.12 -7.82 7.29
CA LEU A 287 -0.01 -8.31 8.11
C LEU A 287 -0.02 -9.84 8.26
N ALA A 288 -1.20 -10.44 8.43
CA ALA A 288 -1.37 -11.90 8.54
C ALA A 288 -1.31 -12.63 7.18
N GLY A 289 -1.37 -11.90 6.06
CA GLY A 289 -1.32 -12.47 4.71
C GLY A 289 -2.63 -13.14 4.24
N ILE A 290 -3.75 -12.84 4.90
CA ILE A 290 -5.07 -13.45 4.66
C ILE A 290 -6.01 -12.51 3.91
N ALA A 291 -7.03 -13.06 3.24
CA ALA A 291 -7.97 -12.28 2.42
C ALA A 291 -8.89 -11.35 3.24
N SER A 292 -9.25 -11.74 4.47
CA SER A 292 -10.03 -10.91 5.39
C SER A 292 -9.84 -11.37 6.84
N ALA A 293 -9.60 -10.45 7.76
CA ALA A 293 -9.50 -10.74 9.18
C ALA A 293 -10.85 -10.82 9.90
N GLY A 294 -11.99 -10.58 9.23
CA GLY A 294 -13.30 -10.44 9.88
C GLY A 294 -13.74 -11.65 10.72
N GLY A 295 -13.63 -12.86 10.16
CA GLY A 295 -13.97 -14.10 10.88
C GLY A 295 -13.00 -14.39 12.04
N ALA A 296 -11.70 -14.24 11.78
CA ALA A 296 -10.64 -14.37 12.78
C ALA A 296 -10.86 -13.44 13.99
N ILE A 297 -11.14 -12.16 13.75
CA ILE A 297 -11.43 -11.17 14.79
C ILE A 297 -12.68 -11.57 15.59
N ALA A 298 -13.77 -11.98 14.92
CA ALA A 298 -14.99 -12.42 15.61
C ALA A 298 -14.73 -13.64 16.51
N THR A 299 -13.95 -14.62 16.05
CA THR A 299 -13.50 -15.77 16.86
C THR A 299 -12.69 -15.31 18.07
N LEU A 300 -11.65 -14.51 17.88
CA LEU A 300 -10.78 -14.05 18.98
C LEU A 300 -11.52 -13.20 20.02
N THR A 301 -12.45 -12.34 19.59
CA THR A 301 -13.29 -11.51 20.48
C THR A 301 -14.28 -12.35 21.29
N ARG A 302 -14.87 -13.39 20.66
CA ARG A 302 -15.72 -14.39 21.35
C ARG A 302 -14.93 -15.17 22.40
N LEU A 303 -13.70 -15.57 22.07
CA LEU A 303 -12.80 -16.30 22.97
C LEU A 303 -12.08 -15.43 24.00
N ARG A 304 -12.33 -14.11 24.04
CA ARG A 304 -11.71 -13.15 24.98
C ARG A 304 -10.17 -13.14 24.92
N LEU A 305 -9.61 -13.43 23.75
CA LEU A 305 -8.17 -13.37 23.46
C LEU A 305 -7.72 -11.99 22.96
N VAL A 306 -8.66 -11.14 22.54
CA VAL A 306 -8.42 -9.76 22.08
C VAL A 306 -9.51 -8.84 22.60
N ASP A 307 -9.19 -7.55 22.70
CA ASP A 307 -10.11 -6.47 23.09
C ASP A 307 -10.30 -5.48 21.91
N HIS A 308 -11.37 -4.69 21.95
CA HIS A 308 -11.66 -3.64 20.96
C HIS A 308 -11.36 -2.23 21.49
N SER A 309 -10.80 -1.38 20.62
CA SER A 309 -10.65 0.07 20.84
C SER A 309 -10.85 0.81 19.52
N GLY A 310 -11.79 1.77 19.46
CA GLY A 310 -11.98 2.67 18.31
C GLY A 310 -12.25 2.00 16.95
N GLY A 311 -12.83 0.80 16.91
CA GLY A 311 -13.01 0.00 15.68
C GLY A 311 -11.77 -0.80 15.25
N ALA A 312 -10.65 -0.65 15.96
CA ALA A 312 -9.48 -1.51 15.90
C ALA A 312 -9.54 -2.63 16.95
N VAL A 313 -8.57 -3.55 16.87
CA VAL A 313 -8.41 -4.71 17.75
C VAL A 313 -7.04 -4.62 18.43
N VAL A 314 -6.95 -5.01 19.70
CA VAL A 314 -5.71 -4.98 20.49
C VAL A 314 -5.56 -6.26 21.31
N ARG A 315 -4.30 -6.70 21.49
CA ARG A 315 -3.89 -7.77 22.41
C ARG A 315 -2.94 -7.15 23.44
N SER A 316 -3.31 -7.16 24.72
CA SER A 316 -2.56 -6.42 25.77
C SER A 316 -1.66 -7.31 26.63
N ASP A 317 -1.51 -8.59 26.33
CA ASP A 317 -0.63 -9.49 27.08
C ASP A 317 0.83 -9.40 26.62
N ASP A 318 1.74 -9.76 27.52
CA ASP A 318 3.14 -9.96 27.14
C ASP A 318 3.27 -11.18 26.21
N SER A 319 3.98 -10.95 25.12
CA SER A 319 4.22 -11.87 24.01
C SER A 319 5.72 -11.96 23.69
N ALA A 320 6.61 -11.50 24.57
CA ALA A 320 8.05 -11.40 24.32
C ALA A 320 8.74 -12.74 23.95
N HIS A 321 8.13 -13.87 24.27
CA HIS A 321 8.60 -15.21 23.92
C HIS A 321 8.07 -15.73 22.57
N GLU A 322 7.12 -15.05 21.92
CA GLU A 322 6.65 -15.41 20.57
C GLU A 322 7.65 -14.92 19.50
N GLN A 323 7.99 -15.79 18.54
CA GLN A 323 9.02 -15.52 17.54
C GLN A 323 8.43 -14.93 16.26
N PHE A 324 8.44 -13.60 16.18
CA PHE A 324 7.87 -12.84 15.05
C PHE A 324 8.87 -12.58 13.91
N ASP A 325 8.40 -12.74 12.66
CA ASP A 325 9.11 -12.32 11.45
C ASP A 325 8.84 -10.84 11.14
N ALA A 326 9.69 -9.98 11.72
CA ALA A 326 9.59 -8.54 11.58
C ALA A 326 9.84 -8.04 10.15
N ALA A 327 10.64 -8.77 9.36
CA ALA A 327 10.96 -8.42 7.98
C ALA A 327 9.73 -8.65 7.08
N VAL A 328 9.02 -9.76 7.26
CA VAL A 328 7.74 -10.01 6.58
C VAL A 328 6.67 -9.01 7.00
N TYR A 329 6.53 -8.69 8.30
CA TYR A 329 5.54 -7.70 8.73
C TYR A 329 5.82 -6.29 8.16
N ALA A 330 7.08 -5.83 8.16
CA ALA A 330 7.43 -4.55 7.54
C ALA A 330 7.20 -4.55 6.02
N SER A 331 7.53 -5.65 5.33
CA SER A 331 7.35 -5.80 3.89
C SER A 331 5.87 -5.86 3.47
N ASN A 332 5.06 -6.65 4.17
CA ASN A 332 3.61 -6.76 3.95
C ASN A 332 2.94 -5.40 4.19
N LEU A 333 3.36 -4.68 5.24
CA LEU A 333 2.83 -3.37 5.59
C LEU A 333 3.23 -2.29 4.57
N ALA A 334 4.45 -2.34 4.02
CA ALA A 334 4.89 -1.45 2.94
C ALA A 334 4.11 -1.70 1.64
N ALA A 335 3.92 -2.98 1.26
CA ALA A 335 3.15 -3.38 0.09
C ALA A 335 1.66 -3.01 0.20
N TRP A 336 1.09 -3.07 1.41
CA TRP A 336 -0.23 -2.53 1.71
C TRP A 336 -0.25 -1.00 1.61
N ALA A 337 0.70 -0.31 2.25
CA ALA A 337 0.76 1.16 2.29
C ALA A 337 0.90 1.78 0.89
N ALA A 338 1.57 1.09 -0.04
CA ALA A 338 1.67 1.51 -1.44
C ALA A 338 0.32 1.52 -2.20
N THR A 339 -0.73 0.89 -1.66
CA THR A 339 -2.08 0.86 -2.25
C THR A 339 -3.19 1.33 -1.28
N ALA A 340 -2.82 1.75 -0.06
CA ALA A 340 -3.75 2.22 0.96
C ALA A 340 -4.03 3.72 0.85
N THR A 341 -5.26 4.13 1.18
CA THR A 341 -5.62 5.55 1.24
C THR A 341 -4.94 6.27 2.42
N ARG A 342 -4.74 7.59 2.30
CA ARG A 342 -4.22 8.45 3.39
C ARG A 342 -4.94 8.20 4.72
N GLY A 343 -6.27 8.10 4.71
CA GLY A 343 -7.08 7.85 5.91
C GLY A 343 -6.79 6.51 6.57
N GLN A 344 -6.59 5.44 5.78
CA GLN A 344 -6.23 4.12 6.29
C GLN A 344 -4.83 4.10 6.91
N ILE A 345 -3.86 4.78 6.30
CA ILE A 345 -2.49 4.89 6.84
C ILE A 345 -2.48 5.68 8.15
N VAL A 346 -3.13 6.85 8.19
CA VAL A 346 -3.23 7.71 9.39
C VAL A 346 -3.96 6.98 10.52
N GLY A 347 -5.09 6.32 10.25
CA GLY A 347 -5.80 5.49 11.23
C GLY A 347 -5.05 4.24 11.70
N SER A 348 -3.94 3.90 11.05
CA SER A 348 -3.07 2.75 11.39
C SER A 348 -1.72 3.15 12.00
N ALA A 349 -1.49 4.45 12.24
CA ALA A 349 -0.18 4.97 12.66
C ALA A 349 0.44 4.28 13.90
N PRO A 350 -0.30 3.92 14.97
CA PRO A 350 0.27 3.21 16.13
C PRO A 350 0.83 1.83 15.78
N ALA A 351 0.16 1.10 14.88
CA ALA A 351 0.61 -0.19 14.37
C ALA A 351 1.81 -0.03 13.42
N VAL A 352 1.82 1.00 12.57
CA VAL A 352 2.95 1.33 11.69
C VAL A 352 4.23 1.60 12.50
N ILE A 353 4.12 2.41 13.57
CA ILE A 353 5.25 2.68 14.48
C ILE A 353 5.68 1.39 15.19
N GLY A 354 4.72 0.56 15.65
CA GLY A 354 5.04 -0.71 16.28
C GLY A 354 5.78 -1.71 15.37
N VAL A 355 5.40 -1.80 14.09
CA VAL A 355 6.10 -2.64 13.12
C VAL A 355 7.50 -2.10 12.81
N LEU A 356 7.67 -0.78 12.71
CA LEU A 356 9.00 -0.16 12.56
C LEU A 356 9.89 -0.40 13.77
N GLU A 357 9.38 -0.25 14.99
CA GLU A 357 10.12 -0.54 16.23
C GLU A 357 10.49 -2.02 16.34
N LEU A 358 9.58 -2.94 16.01
CA LEU A 358 9.83 -4.38 15.96
C LEU A 358 10.89 -4.73 14.90
N ALA A 359 10.83 -4.12 13.72
CA ALA A 359 11.81 -4.32 12.65
C ALA A 359 13.20 -3.80 13.05
N MET A 360 13.29 -2.62 13.66
CA MET A 360 14.54 -2.09 14.20
C MET A 360 15.11 -2.98 15.33
N ALA A 361 14.26 -3.48 16.24
CA ALA A 361 14.66 -4.37 17.33
C ALA A 361 15.02 -5.80 16.88
N ARG A 362 14.74 -6.16 15.63
CA ARG A 362 15.10 -7.43 14.99
C ARG A 362 16.05 -7.25 13.80
N GLU A 363 16.71 -6.09 13.70
CA GLU A 363 17.71 -5.74 12.69
C GLU A 363 17.23 -5.82 11.22
N ALA A 364 15.91 -5.81 10.99
CA ALA A 364 15.27 -5.79 9.67
C ALA A 364 15.28 -4.37 9.06
N TYR A 365 16.46 -3.76 8.97
CA TYR A 365 16.64 -2.35 8.66
C TYR A 365 16.14 -1.97 7.26
N ASP A 366 16.36 -2.79 6.22
CA ASP A 366 15.93 -2.41 4.85
C ASP A 366 14.39 -2.44 4.66
N PRO A 367 13.66 -3.49 5.10
CA PRO A 367 12.19 -3.43 5.19
C PRO A 367 11.67 -2.24 6.01
N ALA A 368 12.33 -1.89 7.12
CA ALA A 368 11.96 -0.73 7.93
C ALA A 368 12.16 0.61 7.19
N ARG A 369 13.27 0.77 6.47
CA ARG A 369 13.54 1.92 5.58
C ARG A 369 12.44 2.08 4.54
N ILE A 370 12.13 1.00 3.82
CA ILE A 370 11.11 1.00 2.75
C ILE A 370 9.74 1.38 3.34
N LEU A 371 9.30 0.72 4.41
CA LEU A 371 8.05 1.02 5.10
C LEU A 371 7.97 2.49 5.53
N ALA A 372 9.00 3.01 6.20
CA ALA A 372 9.04 4.40 6.65
C ALA A 372 8.98 5.37 5.45
N ARG A 373 9.66 5.04 4.35
CA ARG A 373 9.69 5.89 3.14
C ARG A 373 8.33 5.97 2.44
N THR A 374 7.58 4.86 2.42
CA THR A 374 6.22 4.79 1.84
C THR A 374 5.19 5.56 2.68
N VAL A 375 5.21 5.43 4.01
CA VAL A 375 4.17 6.04 4.88
C VAL A 375 4.47 7.50 5.28
N ALA A 376 5.72 7.97 5.20
CA ALA A 376 6.11 9.31 5.66
C ALA A 376 5.30 10.44 5.01
N ALA A 377 5.08 10.42 3.69
CA ALA A 377 4.35 11.48 2.99
C ALA A 377 2.86 11.52 3.39
N ALA A 378 2.23 10.35 3.60
CA ALA A 378 0.83 10.27 4.03
C ALA A 378 0.62 10.75 5.48
N LEU A 379 1.60 10.52 6.36
CA LEU A 379 1.57 10.99 7.75
C LEU A 379 1.90 12.47 7.87
N GLY A 380 2.84 13.01 7.08
CA GLY A 380 3.10 14.45 7.00
C GLY A 380 1.89 15.24 6.51
N ARG A 381 1.21 14.72 5.48
CA ARG A 381 -0.09 15.24 4.99
C ARG A 381 -1.29 14.95 5.93
N SER A 382 -1.03 14.76 7.21
CA SER A 382 -2.04 14.62 8.26
C SER A 382 -1.68 15.55 9.42
N LEU A 383 -2.60 15.77 10.36
CA LEU A 383 -2.32 16.56 11.56
C LEU A 383 -1.58 15.74 12.65
N ARG A 384 -1.35 14.44 12.42
CA ARG A 384 -0.70 13.48 13.33
C ARG A 384 0.84 13.52 13.21
N TRP A 385 1.41 14.69 13.55
CA TRP A 385 2.83 15.02 13.38
C TRP A 385 3.77 14.37 14.40
N GLY A 386 3.25 13.86 15.52
CA GLY A 386 4.03 13.01 16.43
C GLY A 386 4.38 11.68 15.77
N ALA A 387 3.39 11.03 15.17
CA ALA A 387 3.55 9.79 14.42
C ALA A 387 4.46 9.99 13.20
N TRP A 388 4.30 11.10 12.47
CA TRP A 388 5.20 11.48 11.39
C TRP A 388 6.65 11.58 11.90
N GLY A 389 6.90 12.34 12.97
CA GLY A 389 8.23 12.46 13.57
C GLY A 389 8.85 11.13 14.03
N ARG A 390 8.05 10.23 14.62
CA ARG A 390 8.51 8.86 14.97
C ARG A 390 8.89 8.05 13.74
N VAL A 391 8.11 8.11 12.66
CA VAL A 391 8.41 7.42 11.39
C VAL A 391 9.67 7.99 10.72
N LEU A 392 9.81 9.32 10.65
CA LEU A 392 11.02 9.95 10.11
C LEU A 392 12.27 9.56 10.91
N HIS A 393 12.17 9.52 12.24
CA HIS A 393 13.28 9.15 13.11
C HIS A 393 13.71 7.68 12.93
N LEU A 394 12.74 6.74 12.93
CA LEU A 394 13.01 5.31 12.73
C LEU A 394 13.52 5.03 11.30
N GLY A 395 12.94 5.69 10.29
CA GLY A 395 13.38 5.62 8.90
C GLY A 395 14.81 6.14 8.71
N ALA A 396 15.18 7.26 9.35
CA ALA A 396 16.53 7.79 9.31
C ALA A 396 17.55 6.83 9.96
N GLN A 397 17.21 6.21 11.11
CA GLN A 397 18.07 5.19 11.72
C GLN A 397 18.24 3.98 10.79
N ALA A 398 17.16 3.48 10.21
CA ALA A 398 17.16 2.36 9.27
C ALA A 398 18.02 2.65 8.03
N ALA A 399 17.81 3.81 7.38
CA ALA A 399 18.57 4.26 6.23
C ALA A 399 20.07 4.39 6.52
N ALA A 400 20.43 4.94 7.69
CA ALA A 400 21.82 5.04 8.13
C ALA A 400 22.48 3.67 8.37
N ARG A 401 21.72 2.68 8.89
CA ARG A 401 22.22 1.30 9.11
C ARG A 401 22.50 0.53 7.82
N VAL A 402 21.77 0.81 6.74
CA VAL A 402 21.97 0.16 5.42
C VAL A 402 22.77 1.00 4.41
N GLY A 403 23.19 2.21 4.78
CA GLY A 403 23.95 3.12 3.90
C GLY A 403 23.11 3.83 2.82
N ALA A 404 21.78 3.86 2.93
CA ALA A 404 20.89 4.50 1.97
C ALA A 404 20.89 6.04 2.10
N ALA A 405 21.88 6.68 1.48
CA ALA A 405 22.12 8.12 1.60
C ALA A 405 20.93 8.99 1.17
N ASP A 406 20.24 8.64 0.08
CA ASP A 406 19.12 9.43 -0.46
C ASP A 406 17.90 9.41 0.48
N ASP A 407 17.56 8.26 1.05
CA ASP A 407 16.48 8.13 2.04
C ASP A 407 16.86 8.82 3.36
N LEU A 408 18.11 8.70 3.80
CA LEU A 408 18.60 9.42 4.99
C LEU A 408 18.48 10.94 4.81
N ALA A 409 18.85 11.46 3.64
CA ALA A 409 18.70 12.87 3.30
C ALA A 409 17.23 13.30 3.25
N TYR A 410 16.34 12.47 2.69
CA TYR A 410 14.89 12.70 2.69
C TYR A 410 14.31 12.76 4.11
N PHE A 411 14.60 11.76 4.97
CA PHE A 411 14.06 11.76 6.34
C PHE A 411 14.58 12.95 7.17
N GLN A 412 15.84 13.35 6.96
CA GLN A 412 16.41 14.56 7.58
C GLN A 412 15.79 15.85 7.04
N SER A 413 15.49 15.97 5.74
CA SER A 413 14.87 17.17 5.18
C SER A 413 13.45 17.36 5.70
N GLU A 414 12.64 16.29 5.74
CA GLU A 414 11.28 16.33 6.27
C GLU A 414 11.24 16.66 7.77
N GLU A 415 12.13 16.11 8.60
CA GLU A 415 12.16 16.44 10.04
C GLU A 415 12.61 17.90 10.27
N ASN A 416 13.47 18.43 9.41
CA ASN A 416 13.84 19.85 9.40
C ASN A 416 12.72 20.77 8.88
N THR A 417 11.79 20.26 8.05
CA THR A 417 10.54 20.95 7.71
C THR A 417 9.55 20.90 8.89
N ARG A 418 9.32 19.73 9.49
CA ARG A 418 8.46 19.55 10.68
C ARG A 418 8.85 20.51 11.81
N LYS A 419 10.14 20.54 12.18
CA LYS A 419 10.68 21.44 13.21
C LYS A 419 10.54 22.93 12.86
N ARG A 420 10.67 23.31 11.59
CA ARG A 420 10.48 24.71 11.15
C ARG A 420 9.02 25.14 11.22
N ALA A 421 8.09 24.32 10.71
CA ALA A 421 6.66 24.63 10.76
C ALA A 421 6.10 24.66 12.20
N LEU A 422 6.61 23.81 13.11
CA LEU A 422 6.29 23.85 14.55
C LEU A 422 6.94 25.02 15.32
N GLY A 423 7.77 25.86 14.68
CA GLY A 423 8.50 26.95 15.35
C GLY A 423 9.66 26.49 16.25
N LEU A 424 9.97 25.20 16.30
CA LEU A 424 11.04 24.62 17.12
C LEU A 424 12.45 24.90 16.57
N ALA A 425 12.56 25.28 15.29
CA ALA A 425 13.82 25.58 14.63
C ALA A 425 14.13 27.09 14.60
N ALA A 426 14.28 27.70 15.77
CA ALA A 426 14.84 29.05 15.88
C ALA A 426 16.30 29.07 15.38
N GLY A 427 16.60 29.87 14.34
CA GLY A 427 17.97 30.22 13.97
C GLY A 427 18.56 29.66 12.66
N PHE A 428 17.81 28.91 11.83
CA PHE A 428 18.34 28.38 10.56
C PHE A 428 17.54 28.80 9.31
N THR A 429 17.88 29.97 8.77
CA THR A 429 17.44 30.48 7.46
C THR A 429 18.18 29.79 6.31
N VAL A 430 17.93 28.49 6.09
CA VAL A 430 18.40 27.80 4.88
C VAL A 430 17.47 28.16 3.72
N GLY A 431 17.84 29.20 2.97
CA GLY A 431 17.25 29.50 1.66
C GLY A 431 17.65 28.44 0.64
N GLY A 432 16.70 27.94 -0.14
CA GLY A 432 16.93 26.81 -1.05
C GLY A 432 17.47 27.22 -2.42
N ALA A 433 18.78 27.06 -2.65
CA ALA A 433 19.37 26.89 -3.98
C ALA A 433 20.82 26.34 -3.89
N GLY A 434 21.02 25.08 -4.24
CA GLY A 434 22.35 24.46 -4.35
C GLY A 434 23.04 24.13 -3.02
N ALA A 435 24.18 23.43 -3.12
CA ALA A 435 25.01 23.10 -1.97
C ALA A 435 25.90 24.29 -1.56
N GLY A 436 25.75 24.77 -0.33
CA GLY A 436 26.56 25.86 0.22
C GLY A 436 26.57 25.83 1.75
N VAL A 437 27.75 25.63 2.34
CA VAL A 437 27.92 25.61 3.80
C VAL A 437 27.94 27.03 4.35
N ALA A 438 26.89 27.41 5.08
CA ALA A 438 26.79 28.69 5.76
C ALA A 438 27.26 28.59 7.23
N ILE A 439 28.58 28.59 7.45
CA ILE A 439 29.17 28.86 8.77
C ILE A 439 29.52 30.35 8.83
N GLY A 440 28.91 31.09 9.75
CA GLY A 440 29.16 32.52 9.91
C GLY A 440 29.14 32.96 11.37
N THR A 441 30.32 33.03 11.99
CA THR A 441 30.51 33.74 13.27
C THR A 441 31.95 34.26 13.40
N LEU A 442 32.06 35.59 13.58
CA LEU A 442 33.16 36.33 14.20
C LEU A 442 34.57 36.25 13.56
N GLY A 443 35.19 37.42 13.39
CA GLY A 443 36.45 37.55 12.65
C GLY A 443 37.71 37.53 13.53
N GLY A 444 38.78 36.95 12.98
CA GLY A 444 40.16 37.08 13.44
C GLY A 444 41.08 37.36 12.25
N LYS A 445 42.07 38.26 12.41
CA LYS A 445 42.99 38.65 11.32
C LYS A 445 44.19 37.70 11.27
N THR A 446 44.56 37.19 10.09
CA THR A 446 45.91 37.19 9.47
C THR A 446 46.04 36.14 8.35
N GLY A 447 46.93 36.39 7.38
CA GLY A 447 47.51 35.36 6.52
C GLY A 447 46.90 35.24 5.12
N ALA A 448 47.75 35.34 4.09
CA ALA A 448 47.37 35.07 2.71
C ALA A 448 47.89 33.68 2.29
N GLY A 449 47.09 32.94 1.53
CA GLY A 449 47.48 31.63 0.98
C GLY A 449 46.45 31.14 -0.04
N ILE A 450 46.89 30.88 -1.27
CA ILE A 450 46.04 30.33 -2.34
C ILE A 450 46.08 28.80 -2.19
N VAL A 451 44.92 28.16 -2.12
CA VAL A 451 44.81 26.69 -2.02
C VAL A 451 44.17 26.15 -3.30
N SER A 452 44.83 25.19 -3.93
CA SER A 452 44.40 24.53 -5.17
C SER A 452 43.38 23.42 -4.94
N VAL A 453 42.52 23.18 -5.93
CA VAL A 453 41.56 22.07 -5.95
C VAL A 453 42.28 20.72 -6.09
N GLN A 454 42.06 19.78 -5.16
CA GLN A 454 41.85 18.36 -5.45
C GLN A 454 41.44 17.52 -4.21
N SER A 455 40.98 16.29 -4.49
CA SER A 455 40.73 15.17 -3.55
C SER A 455 39.54 15.29 -2.59
N ILE A 456 38.45 14.61 -2.95
CA ILE A 456 37.32 14.30 -2.06
C ILE A 456 37.72 13.11 -1.16
N ALA A 457 37.53 13.25 0.15
CA ALA A 457 37.64 12.15 1.12
C ALA A 457 36.51 12.25 2.17
N ILE A 458 36.10 11.11 2.71
CA ILE A 458 34.87 10.98 3.51
C ILE A 458 35.11 11.44 4.96
N ALA A 459 34.21 12.28 5.48
CA ALA A 459 34.13 12.64 6.89
C ALA A 459 32.69 12.49 7.41
N VAL A 460 32.38 11.34 8.02
CA VAL A 460 31.11 11.14 8.73
C VAL A 460 31.20 11.84 10.09
N VAL A 461 30.45 12.93 10.26
CA VAL A 461 30.38 13.65 11.55
C VAL A 461 29.29 13.03 12.42
N THR A 462 29.68 12.16 13.35
CA THR A 462 28.81 11.64 14.41
C THR A 462 28.54 12.72 15.46
N ALA A 463 27.31 13.26 15.46
CA ALA A 463 26.81 14.16 16.49
C ALA A 463 25.76 13.44 17.37
N ALA A 464 26.19 12.41 18.10
CA ALA A 464 25.35 11.66 19.04
C ALA A 464 25.80 11.95 20.48
N THR A 465 25.08 12.80 21.20
CA THR A 465 25.33 13.08 22.62
C THR A 465 24.81 11.94 23.49
N VAL A 466 25.69 11.02 23.88
CA VAL A 466 25.45 10.04 24.94
C VAL A 466 26.49 10.24 26.03
N ALA A 467 26.05 10.64 27.22
CA ALA A 467 26.91 10.77 28.39
C ALA A 467 26.46 9.77 29.47
N THR A 468 27.26 8.72 29.70
CA THR A 468 27.64 8.23 31.04
C THR A 468 28.62 7.04 30.97
N LEU A 469 29.88 7.32 31.32
CA LEU A 469 30.82 6.53 32.15
C LEU A 469 31.08 5.02 31.91
N GLY A 470 32.37 4.65 31.96
CA GLY A 470 32.92 3.29 31.84
C GLY A 470 33.57 3.08 30.46
N VAL A 471 34.75 2.46 30.29
CA VAL A 471 35.57 1.63 31.19
C VAL A 471 37.08 1.88 30.94
N ILE A 472 37.91 1.47 31.91
CA ILE A 472 39.38 1.24 31.90
C ILE A 472 40.01 1.10 30.49
N GLY A 473 41.13 1.79 30.24
CA GLY A 473 41.93 1.66 29.02
C GLY A 473 43.30 0.99 29.22
N VAL A 474 43.89 0.50 28.12
CA VAL A 474 45.31 0.08 27.97
C VAL A 474 45.82 0.53 26.58
N SER A 475 47.12 0.70 26.42
CA SER A 475 47.74 1.56 25.40
C SER A 475 48.14 0.90 24.07
N VAL A 476 47.99 1.69 23.00
CA VAL A 476 48.94 1.98 21.90
C VAL A 476 50.11 0.99 21.64
N ALA A 477 50.25 0.61 20.35
CA ALA A 477 51.55 0.35 19.73
C ALA A 477 51.61 1.03 18.34
N THR A 478 52.76 1.60 17.98
CA THR A 478 52.96 2.42 16.76
C THR A 478 54.05 1.89 15.85
N THR A 479 53.93 2.06 14.52
CA THR A 479 55.10 2.21 13.63
C THR A 479 54.81 3.06 12.38
N HIS A 480 55.88 3.72 11.93
CA HIS A 480 56.08 4.63 10.79
C HIS A 480 57.54 4.39 10.33
N PRO A 481 58.09 4.99 9.24
CA PRO A 481 57.51 5.54 8.00
C PRO A 481 58.38 5.14 6.75
N SER A 482 58.42 6.00 5.73
CA SER A 482 59.43 6.11 4.64
C SER A 482 59.27 5.15 3.44
N SER A 483 59.73 5.46 2.21
CA SER A 483 60.53 6.60 1.72
C SER A 483 60.20 6.99 0.26
N SER A 484 60.74 8.12 -0.22
CA SER A 484 60.90 8.49 -1.65
C SER A 484 62.39 8.75 -1.90
N PRO A 485 62.92 8.77 -3.16
CA PRO A 485 62.93 10.04 -3.92
C PRO A 485 63.07 9.94 -5.48
N ALA A 486 63.25 11.13 -6.09
CA ALA A 486 64.02 11.44 -7.31
C ALA A 486 63.33 11.34 -8.69
N ALA A 487 63.86 12.15 -9.63
CA ALA A 487 63.31 12.46 -10.95
C ALA A 487 64.36 12.28 -12.06
N TYR A 488 63.93 12.31 -13.33
CA TYR A 488 64.80 12.51 -14.50
C TYR A 488 64.09 13.32 -15.62
N VAL A 489 64.76 13.54 -16.77
CA VAL A 489 64.66 14.78 -17.58
C VAL A 489 64.28 14.55 -19.07
N THR A 490 63.76 15.62 -19.70
CA THR A 490 63.35 15.91 -21.11
C THR A 490 64.31 15.51 -22.27
N PRO A 491 64.01 15.75 -23.59
CA PRO A 491 62.74 15.98 -24.37
C PRO A 491 62.68 15.26 -25.76
N THR A 492 61.62 15.48 -26.56
CA THR A 492 61.73 15.62 -28.05
C THR A 492 60.58 16.46 -28.67
N ILE A 493 60.59 16.72 -30.00
CA ILE A 493 59.92 17.85 -30.68
C ILE A 493 59.21 17.41 -31.99
N TYR A 494 57.98 17.88 -32.28
CA TYR A 494 57.59 18.36 -33.63
C TYR A 494 56.29 19.21 -33.67
N ASN A 495 56.22 20.18 -34.59
CA ASN A 495 55.10 21.07 -34.97
C ASN A 495 55.50 21.78 -36.29
N PRO A 496 54.60 22.08 -37.27
CA PRO A 496 54.03 23.45 -37.35
C PRO A 496 52.64 23.64 -38.04
N SER A 497 51.75 24.38 -37.36
CA SER A 497 50.87 25.51 -37.83
C SER A 497 49.94 25.45 -39.09
N GLN A 498 48.63 25.69 -38.85
CA GLN A 498 47.78 26.86 -39.21
C GLN A 498 47.92 27.62 -40.57
N PRO A 499 46.81 28.17 -41.16
CA PRO A 499 46.13 29.43 -40.71
C PRO A 499 44.56 29.39 -40.71
N VAL A 500 43.81 30.50 -40.93
CA VAL A 500 43.24 31.42 -39.89
C VAL A 500 42.22 32.47 -40.49
N VAL A 501 40.97 32.55 -39.97
CA VAL A 501 40.06 33.74 -39.68
C VAL A 501 39.75 34.80 -40.81
N PRO A 502 38.72 35.70 -40.84
CA PRO A 502 37.45 35.99 -40.08
C PRO A 502 36.19 35.69 -40.98
N PRO A 503 35.05 36.46 -41.16
CA PRO A 503 34.43 37.65 -40.53
C PRO A 503 32.88 37.56 -40.27
N LEU A 504 32.12 38.68 -40.39
CA LEU A 504 30.69 38.91 -40.02
C LEU A 504 29.97 39.94 -40.96
N SER A 505 28.64 40.08 -40.81
CA SER A 505 27.78 41.27 -41.10
C SER A 505 27.17 41.56 -42.50
N ASP A 506 25.86 41.24 -42.62
CA ASP A 506 24.67 42.05 -43.03
C ASP A 506 24.64 43.10 -44.19
N THR A 507 23.43 43.26 -44.75
CA THR A 507 22.86 44.30 -45.65
C THR A 507 23.18 44.28 -47.17
N GLY A 508 22.13 44.48 -48.01
CA GLY A 508 22.26 44.93 -49.42
C GLY A 508 21.43 44.20 -50.51
N GLN A 509 20.35 44.84 -50.99
CA GLN A 509 19.77 44.65 -52.35
C GLN A 509 20.33 45.73 -53.33
N PRO A 510 20.00 45.82 -54.64
CA PRO A 510 19.27 44.91 -55.56
C PRO A 510 20.02 44.61 -56.89
N VAL A 511 19.45 43.78 -57.78
CA VAL A 511 19.74 43.78 -59.24
C VAL A 511 18.45 43.51 -60.05
N THR A 512 18.27 44.18 -61.20
CA THR A 512 17.05 44.10 -62.04
C THR A 512 17.34 44.25 -63.54
N THR A 513 16.91 43.29 -64.38
CA THR A 513 16.72 43.42 -65.86
C THR A 513 15.93 42.22 -66.41
N ARG A 514 15.21 42.26 -67.55
CA ARG A 514 14.19 43.18 -68.15
C ARG A 514 13.54 42.39 -69.35
N PRO A 515 12.29 42.65 -69.79
CA PRO A 515 11.56 41.71 -70.68
C PRO A 515 11.43 42.15 -72.16
N SER A 516 10.78 41.31 -72.98
CA SER A 516 10.49 41.50 -74.42
C SER A 516 8.99 41.29 -74.78
N SER A 517 8.48 41.98 -75.80
CA SER A 517 7.12 41.92 -76.41
C SER A 517 7.14 42.70 -77.76
N PRO A 518 6.06 42.93 -78.55
CA PRO A 518 4.69 42.35 -78.62
C PRO A 518 4.27 41.98 -80.08
N SER A 519 2.96 41.82 -80.39
CA SER A 519 2.37 41.87 -81.76
C SER A 519 0.84 42.21 -81.74
N PRO A 520 0.19 42.62 -82.87
CA PRO A 520 -0.89 43.64 -82.84
C PRO A 520 -2.37 43.20 -83.12
N PRO A 521 -3.37 44.11 -82.96
CA PRO A 521 -4.83 43.85 -83.10
C PRO A 521 -5.51 44.53 -84.32
N PRO A 522 -6.81 44.24 -84.58
CA PRO A 522 -7.85 45.30 -84.79
C PRO A 522 -9.26 44.92 -84.22
N SER A 523 -9.98 45.74 -83.43
CA SER A 523 -10.92 46.85 -83.79
C SER A 523 -12.38 46.56 -83.30
N PRO A 524 -13.31 47.55 -83.13
CA PRO A 524 -14.29 47.51 -82.02
C PRO A 524 -15.81 47.76 -82.30
N SER A 525 -16.62 47.67 -81.22
CA SER A 525 -18.02 48.16 -81.01
C SER A 525 -19.18 47.26 -81.49
N PRO A 526 -20.46 47.38 -81.00
CA PRO A 526 -21.09 48.35 -80.06
C PRO A 526 -21.86 47.71 -78.85
N PRO A 527 -22.63 48.46 -77.99
CA PRO A 527 -23.21 47.93 -76.73
C PRO A 527 -24.77 47.84 -76.65
N ARG A 528 -25.26 47.26 -75.51
CA ARG A 528 -26.68 46.95 -75.11
C ARG A 528 -27.24 45.68 -75.77
N SER A 529 -28.18 44.90 -75.20
CA SER A 529 -29.15 45.10 -74.10
C SER A 529 -29.23 43.87 -73.16
N PRO A 530 -29.92 43.92 -71.99
CA PRO A 530 -30.02 42.77 -71.07
C PRO A 530 -31.20 41.84 -71.40
N GLU A 531 -30.99 40.52 -71.43
CA GLU A 531 -32.10 39.56 -71.48
C GLU A 531 -31.76 38.15 -70.94
N THR A 532 -32.78 37.51 -70.37
CA THR A 532 -32.99 36.07 -70.14
C THR A 532 -31.88 35.23 -69.48
N VAL A 533 -32.09 34.91 -68.20
CA VAL A 533 -31.43 33.76 -67.54
C VAL A 533 -32.02 32.46 -68.09
N THR A 534 -31.20 31.67 -68.80
CA THR A 534 -31.51 30.28 -69.18
C THR A 534 -30.62 29.34 -68.37
N PRO A 535 -31.16 28.34 -67.64
CA PRO A 535 -30.36 27.47 -66.80
C PRO A 535 -29.44 26.56 -67.62
N SER A 536 -28.16 26.51 -67.28
CA SER A 536 -27.22 25.55 -67.85
C SER A 536 -27.57 24.12 -67.39
N PRO A 537 -27.43 23.10 -68.25
CA PRO A 537 -27.70 21.71 -67.85
C PRO A 537 -26.74 21.27 -66.75
N GLN A 538 -27.29 20.74 -65.65
CA GLN A 538 -26.48 20.19 -64.57
C GLN A 538 -25.67 18.99 -65.09
N ARG A 539 -24.38 18.95 -64.74
CA ARG A 539 -23.57 17.73 -64.86
C ARG A 539 -24.30 16.60 -64.11
N PRO A 540 -24.43 15.39 -64.68
CA PRO A 540 -25.06 14.27 -63.97
C PRO A 540 -24.35 14.07 -62.62
N PRO A 541 -25.10 13.99 -61.49
CA PRO A 541 -24.48 13.80 -60.19
C PRO A 541 -23.72 12.46 -60.16
N PRO A 542 -22.61 12.35 -59.41
CA PRO A 542 -21.90 11.09 -59.27
C PRO A 542 -22.83 9.98 -58.75
N ASP A 543 -22.51 8.74 -59.11
CA ASP A 543 -23.24 7.56 -58.63
C ASP A 543 -23.17 7.45 -57.11
N ALA A 544 -24.19 6.84 -56.52
CA ALA A 544 -24.27 6.68 -55.08
C ALA A 544 -23.22 5.66 -54.60
N GLY A 545 -22.26 6.13 -53.81
CA GLY A 545 -21.15 5.34 -53.28
C GLY A 545 -21.22 5.19 -51.77
N LEU A 546 -20.79 4.03 -51.25
CA LEU A 546 -20.66 3.77 -49.81
C LEU A 546 -19.24 3.27 -49.52
N LYS A 547 -18.53 3.94 -48.60
CA LYS A 547 -17.23 3.50 -48.10
C LYS A 547 -17.31 3.25 -46.59
N LEU A 548 -16.86 2.07 -46.16
CA LEU A 548 -16.75 1.71 -44.75
C LEU A 548 -15.33 2.02 -44.23
N SER A 549 -15.18 2.26 -42.92
CA SER A 549 -13.88 2.52 -42.29
C SER A 549 -13.01 1.27 -42.07
N ALA A 550 -13.61 0.07 -42.09
CA ALA A 550 -12.92 -1.23 -42.01
C ALA A 550 -13.65 -2.29 -42.84
N SER A 551 -12.95 -3.33 -43.31
CA SER A 551 -13.57 -4.48 -44.00
C SER A 551 -14.12 -5.53 -43.04
N SER A 552 -13.75 -5.47 -41.76
CA SER A 552 -14.28 -6.33 -40.70
C SER A 552 -14.40 -5.60 -39.36
N VAL A 553 -15.20 -6.15 -38.46
CA VAL A 553 -15.32 -5.73 -37.06
C VAL A 553 -15.45 -6.95 -36.14
N SER A 554 -15.04 -6.81 -34.88
CA SER A 554 -15.42 -7.78 -33.84
C SER A 554 -16.90 -7.64 -33.49
N ALA A 555 -17.57 -8.73 -33.09
CA ALA A 555 -19.00 -8.70 -32.77
C ALA A 555 -19.37 -7.61 -31.74
N GLY A 556 -20.36 -6.78 -32.07
CA GLY A 556 -20.81 -5.66 -31.25
C GLY A 556 -20.02 -4.35 -31.41
N GLN A 557 -18.94 -4.32 -32.21
CA GLN A 557 -18.26 -3.07 -32.57
C GLN A 557 -18.96 -2.37 -33.77
N ALA A 558 -18.86 -1.05 -33.82
CA ALA A 558 -19.40 -0.25 -34.92
C ALA A 558 -18.39 -0.05 -36.05
N VAL A 559 -18.89 0.13 -37.27
CA VAL A 559 -18.11 0.59 -38.43
C VAL A 559 -18.70 1.90 -38.97
N THR A 560 -17.83 2.85 -39.32
CA THR A 560 -18.23 4.13 -39.88
C THR A 560 -18.57 3.94 -41.36
N ALA A 561 -19.85 4.10 -41.70
CA ALA A 561 -20.34 4.05 -43.07
C ALA A 561 -20.47 5.48 -43.63
N ARG A 562 -19.66 5.82 -44.64
CA ARG A 562 -19.70 7.12 -45.33
C ARG A 562 -20.29 6.97 -46.73
N ALA A 563 -21.48 7.51 -46.90
CA ALA A 563 -22.24 7.54 -48.14
C ALA A 563 -22.00 8.87 -48.90
N THR A 564 -22.00 8.83 -50.23
CA THR A 564 -21.80 10.00 -51.11
C THR A 564 -22.64 9.90 -52.37
N GLY A 565 -23.08 11.02 -52.95
CA GLY A 565 -23.89 11.06 -54.18
C GLY A 565 -25.39 11.20 -53.94
N PHE A 566 -25.80 11.71 -52.79
CA PHE A 566 -27.18 11.99 -52.40
C PHE A 566 -27.50 13.49 -52.62
N SER A 567 -28.76 13.90 -52.51
CA SER A 567 -29.11 15.33 -52.65
C SER A 567 -28.66 16.11 -51.41
N PRO A 568 -28.18 17.36 -51.54
CA PRO A 568 -27.88 18.18 -50.37
C PRO A 568 -29.09 18.36 -49.44
N GLY A 569 -28.91 18.14 -48.14
CA GLY A 569 -29.99 18.22 -47.14
C GLY A 569 -30.94 17.02 -47.10
N GLU A 570 -30.68 15.96 -47.88
CA GLU A 570 -31.54 14.76 -47.93
C GLU A 570 -31.32 13.82 -46.74
N PRO A 571 -32.38 13.28 -46.10
CA PRO A 571 -32.23 12.20 -45.13
C PRO A 571 -31.79 10.89 -45.81
N VAL A 572 -30.60 10.39 -45.44
CA VAL A 572 -30.05 9.10 -45.90
C VAL A 572 -30.22 8.06 -44.79
N ALA A 573 -30.99 7.00 -45.07
CA ALA A 573 -31.23 5.89 -44.16
C ALA A 573 -30.17 4.80 -44.31
N PHE A 574 -29.45 4.49 -43.24
CA PHE A 574 -28.50 3.39 -43.19
C PHE A 574 -29.15 2.15 -42.56
N VAL A 575 -29.12 1.02 -43.26
CA VAL A 575 -29.67 -0.28 -42.82
C VAL A 575 -28.62 -1.36 -43.07
N TRP A 576 -28.37 -2.24 -42.10
CA TRP A 576 -27.60 -3.46 -42.33
C TRP A 576 -28.49 -4.69 -42.48
N SER A 577 -28.05 -5.66 -43.28
CA SER A 577 -28.58 -7.02 -43.35
C SER A 577 -27.44 -8.04 -43.22
N GLY A 578 -27.73 -9.22 -42.66
CA GLY A 578 -26.72 -10.27 -42.46
C GLY A 578 -27.33 -11.59 -41.93
N PRO A 579 -26.50 -12.53 -41.46
CA PRO A 579 -26.92 -13.93 -41.25
C PRO A 579 -28.04 -14.15 -40.22
N ALA A 580 -28.26 -13.19 -39.32
CA ALA A 580 -29.26 -13.26 -38.25
C ALA A 580 -30.39 -12.22 -38.38
N GLY A 581 -30.56 -11.59 -39.55
CA GLY A 581 -31.61 -10.61 -39.83
C GLY A 581 -31.07 -9.25 -40.29
N SER A 582 -31.83 -8.18 -40.01
CA SER A 582 -31.49 -6.79 -40.39
C SER A 582 -31.62 -5.81 -39.22
N GLY A 583 -30.86 -4.72 -39.30
CA GLY A 583 -30.89 -3.61 -38.35
C GLY A 583 -32.04 -2.64 -38.63
N GLN A 584 -32.41 -1.86 -37.61
CA GLN A 584 -33.36 -0.75 -37.77
C GLN A 584 -32.72 0.39 -38.57
N PRO A 585 -33.51 1.12 -39.41
CA PRO A 585 -32.99 2.20 -40.24
C PRO A 585 -32.49 3.39 -39.41
N ALA A 586 -31.25 3.78 -39.65
CA ALA A 586 -30.56 4.82 -38.91
C ALA A 586 -30.28 6.02 -39.84
N THR A 587 -31.08 7.09 -39.70
CA THR A 587 -31.13 8.22 -40.67
C THR A 587 -30.19 9.37 -40.32
N THR A 588 -29.34 9.77 -41.26
CA THR A 588 -28.46 10.95 -41.17
C THR A 588 -28.68 11.85 -42.39
N THR A 589 -28.78 13.16 -42.17
CA THR A 589 -28.93 14.15 -43.26
C THR A 589 -27.63 14.32 -44.05
N ALA A 590 -27.73 14.38 -45.38
CA ALA A 590 -26.60 14.67 -46.25
C ALA A 590 -26.17 16.15 -46.19
N ASP A 591 -24.86 16.38 -46.25
CA ASP A 591 -24.23 17.71 -46.24
C ASP A 591 -24.46 18.48 -47.55
N ALA A 592 -23.90 19.70 -47.64
CA ALA A 592 -23.99 20.55 -48.83
C ALA A 592 -23.31 19.96 -50.08
N GLN A 593 -22.57 18.87 -49.93
CA GLN A 593 -21.85 18.15 -50.99
C GLN A 593 -22.51 16.79 -51.31
N GLY A 594 -23.64 16.46 -50.67
CA GLY A 594 -24.37 15.20 -50.92
C GLY A 594 -23.74 13.98 -50.25
N ALA A 595 -23.01 14.18 -49.14
CA ALA A 595 -22.40 13.12 -48.35
C ALA A 595 -23.03 12.99 -46.95
N ALA A 596 -23.16 11.77 -46.46
CA ALA A 596 -23.64 11.45 -45.11
C ALA A 596 -22.71 10.42 -44.47
N ALA A 597 -22.45 10.53 -43.17
CA ALA A 597 -21.65 9.56 -42.43
C ALA A 597 -22.38 9.12 -41.16
N ARG A 598 -22.28 7.82 -40.83
CA ARG A 598 -22.82 7.28 -39.57
C ARG A 598 -22.06 6.06 -39.12
N ASP A 599 -21.85 5.93 -37.81
CA ASP A 599 -21.40 4.68 -37.21
C ASP A 599 -22.57 3.68 -37.12
N ILE A 600 -22.33 2.48 -37.63
CA ILE A 600 -23.32 1.40 -37.75
C ILE A 600 -22.75 0.17 -37.03
N THR A 601 -23.42 -0.31 -35.99
CA THR A 601 -23.11 -1.59 -35.34
C THR A 601 -23.86 -2.70 -36.05
N PRO A 602 -23.19 -3.64 -36.75
CA PRO A 602 -23.84 -4.82 -37.33
C PRO A 602 -24.34 -5.78 -36.24
N GLY A 603 -25.04 -6.85 -36.66
CA GLY A 603 -25.44 -7.90 -35.73
C GLY A 603 -24.23 -8.65 -35.12
N THR A 604 -24.46 -9.36 -34.02
CA THR A 604 -23.40 -10.06 -33.26
C THR A 604 -23.08 -11.47 -33.75
N ALA A 605 -23.82 -11.99 -34.74
CA ALA A 605 -23.53 -13.30 -35.33
C ALA A 605 -22.33 -13.20 -36.29
N PRO A 606 -21.39 -14.16 -36.28
CA PRO A 606 -20.25 -14.13 -37.20
C PRO A 606 -20.68 -14.36 -38.66
N GLY A 607 -20.10 -13.60 -39.59
CA GLY A 607 -20.37 -13.68 -41.03
C GLY A 607 -20.38 -12.32 -41.72
N SER A 608 -20.68 -12.31 -43.03
CA SER A 608 -20.71 -11.08 -43.84
C SER A 608 -22.04 -10.32 -43.70
N TYR A 609 -21.96 -9.02 -43.47
CA TYR A 609 -23.08 -8.08 -43.40
C TYR A 609 -23.01 -7.06 -44.54
N THR A 610 -24.15 -6.75 -45.15
CA THR A 610 -24.28 -5.70 -46.15
C THR A 610 -24.91 -4.46 -45.51
N ILE A 611 -24.16 -3.37 -45.45
CA ILE A 611 -24.69 -2.05 -45.10
C ILE A 611 -25.21 -1.39 -46.38
N THR A 612 -26.41 -0.85 -46.31
CA THR A 612 -27.13 -0.14 -47.38
C THR A 612 -27.43 1.28 -46.91
N ALA A 613 -27.10 2.28 -47.72
CA ALA A 613 -27.45 3.68 -47.50
C ALA A 613 -28.44 4.11 -48.61
N THR A 614 -29.67 4.49 -48.23
CA THR A 614 -30.75 4.85 -49.17
C THR A 614 -31.23 6.28 -48.95
N GLY A 615 -31.34 7.06 -50.01
CA GLY A 615 -31.81 8.44 -50.00
C GLY A 615 -33.34 8.53 -50.01
N SER A 616 -33.91 9.30 -49.07
CA SER A 616 -35.37 9.42 -48.89
C SER A 616 -36.08 10.29 -49.93
N VAL A 617 -35.35 11.03 -50.77
CA VAL A 617 -35.89 11.98 -51.77
C VAL A 617 -35.42 11.65 -53.19
N SER A 618 -34.15 11.26 -53.32
CA SER A 618 -33.52 10.83 -54.58
C SER A 618 -33.80 9.37 -54.94
N GLY A 619 -34.23 8.54 -53.98
CA GLY A 619 -34.42 7.10 -54.15
C GLY A 619 -33.14 6.31 -54.41
N ARG A 620 -31.97 6.96 -54.37
CA ARG A 620 -30.66 6.35 -54.66
C ARG A 620 -30.25 5.40 -53.53
N SER A 621 -29.62 4.27 -53.85
CA SER A 621 -29.02 3.37 -52.87
C SER A 621 -27.54 3.10 -53.16
N ALA A 622 -26.76 2.94 -52.10
CA ALA A 622 -25.36 2.52 -52.15
C ALA A 622 -25.11 1.41 -51.12
N HIS A 623 -24.24 0.46 -51.43
CA HIS A 623 -24.03 -0.74 -50.60
C HIS A 623 -22.54 -1.00 -50.35
N GLY A 624 -22.23 -1.64 -49.22
CA GLY A 624 -20.87 -2.01 -48.84
C GLY A 624 -20.87 -3.11 -47.76
N THR A 625 -19.92 -4.03 -47.82
CA THR A 625 -19.88 -5.23 -46.98
C THR A 625 -18.85 -5.13 -45.86
N VAL A 626 -19.17 -5.73 -44.70
CA VAL A 626 -18.29 -5.85 -43.54
C VAL A 626 -18.44 -7.25 -42.92
N SER A 627 -17.33 -7.94 -42.66
CA SER A 627 -17.35 -9.22 -41.93
C SER A 627 -17.41 -8.99 -40.42
N VAL A 628 -18.36 -9.58 -39.73
CA VAL A 628 -18.33 -9.72 -38.27
C VAL A 628 -17.53 -10.96 -37.92
N ILE A 629 -16.41 -10.78 -37.22
CA ILE A 629 -15.48 -11.84 -36.84
C ILE A 629 -15.55 -12.08 -35.32
N THR A 630 -15.54 -13.34 -34.92
CA THR A 630 -15.53 -13.76 -33.50
C THR A 630 -14.40 -14.75 -33.25
N LEU A 631 -13.67 -14.56 -32.16
CA LEU A 631 -12.67 -15.51 -31.64
C LEU A 631 -13.14 -16.04 -30.27
N THR A 632 -13.10 -17.35 -30.09
CA THR A 632 -13.46 -18.03 -28.84
C THR A 632 -12.35 -18.97 -28.38
N LEU A 633 -12.16 -19.03 -27.06
CA LEU A 633 -11.14 -19.83 -26.38
C LEU A 633 -11.83 -20.85 -25.47
N SER A 634 -11.42 -22.12 -25.56
CA SER A 634 -11.98 -23.21 -24.77
C SER A 634 -10.86 -24.07 -24.16
N PRO A 635 -10.63 -24.00 -22.84
CA PRO A 635 -11.20 -23.03 -21.88
C PRO A 635 -10.62 -21.61 -22.08
N PRO A 636 -11.30 -20.56 -21.59
CA PRO A 636 -10.78 -19.18 -21.60
C PRO A 636 -9.76 -18.89 -20.48
N SER A 637 -9.69 -19.77 -19.47
CA SER A 637 -8.68 -19.76 -18.41
C SER A 637 -8.07 -21.16 -18.31
N VAL A 638 -6.75 -21.26 -18.30
CA VAL A 638 -5.99 -22.51 -18.50
C VAL A 638 -4.73 -22.52 -17.65
N ALA A 639 -4.28 -23.68 -17.16
CA ALA A 639 -3.03 -23.76 -16.40
C ALA A 639 -1.79 -23.74 -17.31
N ALA A 640 -0.68 -23.21 -16.82
CA ALA A 640 0.58 -23.06 -17.56
C ALA A 640 1.06 -24.36 -18.22
N GLY A 641 1.23 -24.33 -19.55
CA GLY A 641 1.62 -25.49 -20.36
C GLY A 641 0.52 -26.55 -20.59
N GLN A 642 -0.74 -26.30 -20.22
CA GLN A 642 -1.87 -27.15 -20.61
C GLN A 642 -2.42 -26.76 -21.99
N LYS A 643 -3.22 -27.64 -22.61
CA LYS A 643 -3.84 -27.39 -23.92
C LYS A 643 -5.10 -26.52 -23.83
N LEU A 644 -5.37 -25.77 -24.90
CA LEU A 644 -6.63 -25.11 -25.18
C LEU A 644 -7.01 -25.25 -26.67
N THR A 645 -8.28 -25.06 -26.98
CA THR A 645 -8.78 -24.91 -28.36
C THR A 645 -9.07 -23.44 -28.65
N VAL A 646 -8.47 -22.92 -29.71
CA VAL A 646 -8.67 -21.57 -30.24
C VAL A 646 -9.56 -21.68 -31.49
N SER A 647 -10.72 -21.03 -31.53
CA SER A 647 -11.66 -21.13 -32.66
C SER A 647 -12.15 -19.77 -33.14
N ALA A 648 -12.07 -19.52 -34.45
CA ALA A 648 -12.46 -18.27 -35.09
C ALA A 648 -13.56 -18.48 -36.13
N ARG A 649 -14.51 -17.53 -36.24
CA ARG A 649 -15.61 -17.53 -37.21
C ARG A 649 -15.82 -16.14 -37.81
N GLY A 650 -16.43 -16.08 -39.00
CA GLY A 650 -16.65 -14.84 -39.76
C GLY A 650 -15.63 -14.60 -40.89
N PHE A 651 -14.68 -15.52 -41.05
CA PHE A 651 -13.78 -15.63 -42.19
C PHE A 651 -14.45 -16.38 -43.36
N ASP A 652 -13.96 -16.17 -44.57
CA ASP A 652 -14.51 -16.79 -45.79
C ASP A 652 -14.03 -18.24 -45.95
N ASP A 653 -14.77 -19.07 -46.69
CA ASP A 653 -14.38 -20.47 -46.93
C ASP A 653 -13.06 -20.55 -47.71
N GLY A 654 -12.13 -21.39 -47.25
CA GLY A 654 -10.76 -21.45 -47.75
C GLY A 654 -9.90 -20.20 -47.43
N GLU A 655 -10.30 -19.34 -46.49
CA GLU A 655 -9.46 -18.24 -46.01
C GLU A 655 -8.37 -18.74 -45.04
N PRO A 656 -7.07 -18.49 -45.28
CA PRO A 656 -6.04 -18.78 -44.28
C PRO A 656 -6.19 -17.85 -43.08
N VAL A 657 -6.49 -18.42 -41.91
CA VAL A 657 -6.57 -17.72 -40.63
C VAL A 657 -5.32 -18.06 -39.82
N THR A 658 -4.49 -17.05 -39.56
CA THR A 658 -3.29 -17.18 -38.72
C THR A 658 -3.64 -16.77 -37.29
N PHE A 659 -3.33 -17.64 -36.34
CA PHE A 659 -3.48 -17.41 -34.91
C PHE A 659 -2.13 -16.98 -34.33
N THR A 660 -2.12 -15.88 -33.59
CA THR A 660 -0.95 -15.40 -32.84
C THR A 660 -1.28 -15.29 -31.35
N LEU A 661 -0.26 -15.36 -30.51
CA LEU A 661 -0.29 -15.10 -29.06
C LEU A 661 0.81 -14.09 -28.75
N ASP A 662 0.45 -12.90 -28.25
CA ASP A 662 1.33 -11.74 -28.05
C ASP A 662 2.22 -11.44 -29.29
N GLY A 663 1.67 -11.69 -30.50
CA GLY A 663 2.36 -11.53 -31.78
C GLY A 663 3.19 -12.73 -32.27
N ALA A 664 3.47 -13.73 -31.42
CA ALA A 664 4.11 -14.98 -31.84
C ALA A 664 3.10 -15.91 -32.52
N SER A 665 3.46 -16.53 -33.65
CA SER A 665 2.53 -17.41 -34.40
C SER A 665 2.31 -18.75 -33.69
N LEU A 666 1.04 -19.08 -33.42
CA LEU A 666 0.61 -20.41 -32.97
C LEU A 666 0.42 -21.36 -34.15
N GLY A 667 0.04 -20.84 -35.33
CA GLY A 667 -0.21 -21.61 -36.55
C GLY A 667 -1.23 -20.95 -37.48
N THR A 668 -1.36 -21.50 -38.69
CA THR A 668 -2.31 -21.03 -39.71
C THR A 668 -3.22 -22.18 -40.14
N VAL A 669 -4.53 -21.96 -40.13
CA VAL A 669 -5.55 -22.96 -40.50
C VAL A 669 -6.48 -22.34 -41.54
N ALA A 670 -6.82 -23.09 -42.59
CA ALA A 670 -7.84 -22.65 -43.55
C ALA A 670 -9.24 -22.72 -42.90
N ALA A 671 -9.98 -21.62 -42.94
CA ALA A 671 -11.37 -21.58 -42.51
C ALA A 671 -12.25 -22.47 -43.39
N GLN A 672 -13.18 -23.16 -42.74
CA GLN A 672 -14.24 -23.95 -43.36
C GLN A 672 -15.60 -23.34 -42.99
N ALA A 673 -16.70 -23.89 -43.52
CA ALA A 673 -18.07 -23.47 -43.18
C ALA A 673 -18.40 -23.39 -41.66
N GLY A 674 -17.64 -24.05 -40.78
CA GLY A 674 -17.77 -23.97 -39.32
C GLY A 674 -16.85 -22.95 -38.62
N GLY A 675 -15.96 -22.29 -39.36
CA GLY A 675 -14.84 -21.48 -38.87
C GLY A 675 -13.46 -22.11 -39.11
N ALA A 676 -12.42 -21.50 -38.54
CA ALA A 676 -11.08 -22.08 -38.39
C ALA A 676 -10.86 -22.45 -36.91
N SER A 677 -10.16 -23.55 -36.63
CA SER A 677 -9.89 -23.98 -35.24
C SER A 677 -8.52 -24.63 -35.12
N LEU A 678 -7.83 -24.36 -34.01
CA LEU A 678 -6.47 -24.82 -33.72
C LEU A 678 -6.39 -25.31 -32.26
N GLU A 679 -5.79 -26.47 -32.03
CA GLU A 679 -5.38 -26.91 -30.70
C GLU A 679 -4.00 -26.31 -30.39
N ALA A 680 -3.88 -25.58 -29.28
CA ALA A 680 -2.67 -24.87 -28.89
C ALA A 680 -2.28 -25.18 -27.44
N THR A 681 -0.99 -25.05 -27.12
CA THR A 681 -0.49 -25.17 -25.74
C THR A 681 -0.35 -23.78 -25.13
N ALA A 682 -0.86 -23.60 -23.92
CA ALA A 682 -0.74 -22.36 -23.17
C ALA A 682 0.73 -22.05 -22.81
N PRO A 683 1.11 -20.76 -22.73
CA PRO A 683 2.40 -20.33 -22.19
C PRO A 683 2.81 -21.04 -20.89
N GLY A 684 4.11 -21.27 -20.71
CA GLY A 684 4.67 -21.85 -19.48
C GLY A 684 4.68 -20.89 -18.29
N THR A 685 4.44 -19.60 -18.53
CA THR A 685 4.42 -18.52 -17.54
C THR A 685 2.98 -18.03 -17.28
N PRO A 686 2.55 -17.85 -16.03
CA PRO A 686 1.24 -17.28 -15.70
C PRO A 686 1.11 -15.81 -16.13
N GLY A 687 -0.10 -15.39 -16.52
CA GLY A 687 -0.38 -14.03 -16.97
C GLY A 687 -1.65 -13.95 -17.83
N ASP A 688 -2.03 -12.72 -18.22
CA ASP A 688 -3.04 -12.49 -19.26
C ASP A 688 -2.32 -12.30 -20.61
N PHE A 689 -2.74 -13.06 -21.62
CA PHE A 689 -2.15 -13.05 -22.97
C PHE A 689 -3.20 -12.68 -24.02
N GLU A 690 -2.83 -11.94 -25.07
CA GLU A 690 -3.72 -11.66 -26.19
C GLU A 690 -3.52 -12.67 -27.33
N ILE A 691 -4.58 -13.42 -27.64
CA ILE A 691 -4.63 -14.27 -28.83
C ILE A 691 -5.38 -13.50 -29.92
N VAL A 692 -4.79 -13.41 -31.11
CA VAL A 692 -5.40 -12.73 -32.27
C VAL A 692 -5.50 -13.70 -33.44
N ALA A 693 -6.71 -13.87 -33.97
CA ALA A 693 -6.95 -14.55 -35.24
C ALA A 693 -6.99 -13.52 -36.37
N THR A 694 -6.15 -13.68 -37.40
CA THR A 694 -6.00 -12.74 -38.52
C THR A 694 -6.15 -13.47 -39.87
N GLY A 695 -6.97 -12.92 -40.77
CA GLY A 695 -7.27 -13.49 -42.09
C GLY A 695 -6.31 -13.05 -43.20
N ARG A 696 -6.80 -12.97 -44.45
CA ARG A 696 -6.01 -12.57 -45.64
C ARG A 696 -5.48 -11.13 -45.58
N SER A 697 -6.00 -10.27 -44.71
CA SER A 697 -5.58 -8.87 -44.55
C SER A 697 -5.49 -8.47 -43.08
N GLN A 698 -4.61 -7.51 -42.78
CA GLN A 698 -4.29 -7.08 -41.40
C GLN A 698 -5.45 -6.38 -40.67
N ASP A 699 -6.50 -5.97 -41.39
CA ASP A 699 -7.74 -5.41 -40.87
C ASP A 699 -8.86 -6.47 -40.67
N ARG A 700 -8.64 -7.72 -41.11
CA ARG A 700 -9.51 -8.88 -40.83
C ARG A 700 -9.01 -9.62 -39.61
N ARG A 701 -9.22 -9.05 -38.41
CA ARG A 701 -8.72 -9.63 -37.16
C ARG A 701 -9.73 -9.60 -36.00
N ALA A 702 -9.66 -10.61 -35.12
CA ALA A 702 -10.40 -10.66 -33.87
C ALA A 702 -9.48 -11.05 -32.70
N PRO A 703 -9.38 -10.22 -31.65
CA PRO A 703 -8.64 -10.55 -30.42
C PRO A 703 -9.51 -11.29 -29.39
N ALA A 704 -8.86 -12.08 -28.53
CA ALA A 704 -9.43 -12.67 -27.33
C ALA A 704 -8.35 -12.76 -26.24
N ARG A 705 -8.74 -12.61 -24.96
CA ARG A 705 -7.81 -12.73 -23.84
C ARG A 705 -7.79 -14.16 -23.30
N LEU A 706 -6.60 -14.75 -23.23
CA LEU A 706 -6.35 -16.00 -22.53
C LEU A 706 -5.79 -15.71 -21.15
N GLN A 707 -6.44 -16.21 -20.09
CA GLN A 707 -5.88 -16.18 -18.74
C GLN A 707 -5.07 -17.47 -18.50
N VAL A 708 -3.77 -17.33 -18.21
CA VAL A 708 -2.90 -18.46 -17.86
C VAL A 708 -2.64 -18.47 -16.35
N THR A 709 -3.10 -19.51 -15.67
CA THR A 709 -2.90 -19.70 -14.23
C THR A 709 -1.62 -20.49 -13.94
N GLY A 710 -1.03 -20.26 -12.77
CA GLY A 710 0.07 -21.11 -12.27
C GLY A 710 -0.40 -22.53 -12.00
N ARG A 711 0.51 -23.50 -12.13
CA ARG A 711 0.27 -24.90 -11.73
C ARG A 711 -0.09 -24.94 -10.26
N ASP A 712 -1.17 -25.64 -9.91
CA ASP A 712 -1.51 -25.84 -8.51
C ASP A 712 -0.54 -26.84 -7.86
N LEU A 713 0.36 -26.33 -7.02
CA LEU A 713 1.29 -27.11 -6.22
C LEU A 713 0.70 -27.48 -4.85
N SER A 714 -0.58 -27.19 -4.56
CA SER A 714 -1.19 -27.48 -3.26
C SER A 714 -1.18 -28.97 -2.88
N GLY A 715 -1.36 -29.25 -1.59
CA GLY A 715 -1.43 -30.60 -1.04
C GLY A 715 -0.09 -31.13 -0.55
N THR A 716 -0.02 -32.45 -0.34
CA THR A 716 1.11 -33.10 0.34
C THR A 716 2.26 -33.44 -0.62
N TRP A 717 3.49 -33.18 -0.17
CA TRP A 717 4.74 -33.47 -0.88
C TRP A 717 5.73 -34.17 0.05
N LYS A 718 6.37 -35.24 -0.42
CA LYS A 718 7.34 -36.04 0.32
C LYS A 718 8.75 -35.45 0.20
N TRP A 719 9.52 -35.52 1.27
CA TRP A 719 10.94 -35.16 1.33
C TRP A 719 11.66 -36.02 2.38
N GLY A 720 12.70 -36.75 1.98
CA GLY A 720 13.36 -37.72 2.85
C GLY A 720 12.37 -38.76 3.39
N SER A 721 12.28 -38.86 4.72
CA SER A 721 11.29 -39.70 5.41
C SER A 721 9.97 -39.00 5.75
N GLY A 722 9.85 -37.69 5.52
CA GLY A 722 8.74 -36.85 5.96
C GLY A 722 7.90 -36.25 4.83
N SER A 723 6.99 -35.35 5.19
CA SER A 723 6.17 -34.63 4.21
C SER A 723 5.83 -33.19 4.62
N PHE A 724 5.77 -32.33 3.60
CA PHE A 724 5.24 -30.98 3.63
C PHE A 724 3.79 -30.97 3.14
N GLU A 725 2.99 -30.03 3.64
CA GLU A 725 1.82 -29.54 2.91
C GLU A 725 2.16 -28.20 2.26
N LEU A 726 2.03 -28.08 0.94
CA LEU A 726 2.10 -26.79 0.24
C LEU A 726 0.71 -26.13 0.19
N ARG A 727 0.68 -24.81 0.38
CA ARG A 727 -0.51 -23.96 0.21
C ARG A 727 -0.21 -22.74 -0.69
N PRO A 728 -1.19 -22.29 -1.49
CA PRO A 728 -1.06 -21.06 -2.26
C PRO A 728 -1.03 -19.83 -1.33
N VAL A 729 -0.17 -18.87 -1.66
CA VAL A 729 -0.07 -17.56 -1.00
C VAL A 729 0.18 -16.48 -2.05
N ARG A 730 0.04 -15.20 -1.68
CA ARG A 730 0.22 -14.09 -2.64
C ARG A 730 1.67 -14.08 -3.18
N GLY A 731 1.82 -14.41 -4.46
CA GLY A 731 3.12 -14.47 -5.15
C GLY A 731 3.89 -15.79 -5.05
N GLY A 732 3.26 -16.88 -4.60
CA GLY A 732 3.87 -18.22 -4.63
C GLY A 732 3.21 -19.24 -3.70
N TRP A 733 4.04 -20.06 -3.06
CA TRP A 733 3.61 -21.16 -2.19
C TRP A 733 4.35 -21.12 -0.85
N ASP A 734 3.64 -21.38 0.25
CA ASP A 734 4.24 -21.63 1.55
C ASP A 734 3.94 -23.07 1.98
N GLY A 735 4.98 -23.76 2.46
CA GLY A 735 4.96 -25.15 2.86
C GLY A 735 5.33 -25.34 4.32
N TYR A 736 4.67 -26.27 5.00
CA TYR A 736 4.95 -26.62 6.40
C TYR A 736 4.94 -28.14 6.59
N THR A 737 5.73 -28.65 7.53
CA THR A 737 5.79 -30.11 7.81
C THR A 737 4.50 -30.60 8.48
N ARG A 738 3.97 -31.75 8.03
CA ARG A 738 2.77 -32.41 8.61
C ARG A 738 3.08 -33.39 9.73
N ALA A 739 4.33 -33.84 9.79
CA ALA A 739 4.87 -34.79 10.76
C ALA A 739 6.36 -34.44 10.96
N ASP A 740 6.99 -35.04 11.96
CA ASP A 740 8.41 -34.84 12.23
C ASP A 740 9.26 -35.41 11.07
N VAL A 741 10.27 -34.66 10.62
CA VAL A 741 11.03 -34.94 9.38
C VAL A 741 12.51 -35.13 9.68
N GLY A 742 13.08 -36.23 9.19
CA GLY A 742 14.52 -36.47 9.21
C GLY A 742 15.21 -35.94 7.96
N GLU A 743 16.22 -35.09 8.12
CA GLU A 743 17.08 -34.65 7.02
C GLU A 743 17.96 -35.82 6.52
N PRO A 744 17.94 -36.18 5.22
CA PRO A 744 18.64 -37.36 4.70
C PRO A 744 20.15 -37.46 5.01
N ILE A 745 20.86 -36.33 5.09
CA ILE A 745 22.33 -36.28 5.18
C ILE A 745 22.80 -36.16 6.64
N SER A 746 22.42 -35.08 7.32
CA SER A 746 22.80 -34.81 8.72
C SER A 746 22.07 -35.68 9.73
N ARG A 747 20.94 -36.30 9.35
CA ARG A 747 20.01 -37.04 10.23
C ARG A 747 19.41 -36.20 11.37
N CYS A 748 19.51 -34.87 11.31
CA CYS A 748 18.76 -33.99 12.20
C CYS A 748 17.26 -34.23 12.03
N VAL A 749 16.50 -34.29 13.13
CA VAL A 749 15.04 -34.44 13.11
C VAL A 749 14.41 -33.11 13.49
N PHE A 750 13.50 -32.63 12.65
CA PHE A 750 12.73 -31.39 12.83
C PHE A 750 11.30 -31.75 13.22
N ARG A 751 10.68 -31.00 14.13
CA ARG A 751 9.29 -31.29 14.51
C ARG A 751 8.30 -30.74 13.49
N THR A 752 7.07 -31.22 13.60
CA THR A 752 5.89 -30.70 12.92
C THR A 752 5.75 -29.18 13.14
N GLY A 753 5.99 -28.38 12.10
CA GLY A 753 5.98 -26.91 12.12
C GLY A 753 7.34 -26.20 12.22
N ASP A 754 8.44 -26.91 12.53
CA ASP A 754 9.79 -26.30 12.70
C ASP A 754 10.47 -25.91 11.38
N LEU A 755 9.94 -26.37 10.25
CA LEU A 755 10.54 -26.26 8.92
C LEU A 755 9.54 -25.72 7.90
N THR A 756 9.84 -24.53 7.35
CA THR A 756 8.98 -23.83 6.39
C THR A 756 9.64 -23.69 5.02
N LEU A 757 8.96 -24.17 3.98
CA LEU A 757 9.40 -24.06 2.59
C LEU A 757 8.68 -22.89 1.89
N ARG A 758 9.40 -21.83 1.53
CA ARG A 758 8.82 -20.66 0.86
C ARG A 758 9.23 -20.60 -0.62
N ILE A 759 8.30 -20.91 -1.52
CA ILE A 759 8.46 -20.80 -2.97
C ILE A 759 7.91 -19.45 -3.44
N ARG A 760 8.69 -18.67 -4.19
CA ARG A 760 8.28 -17.38 -4.77
C ARG A 760 8.80 -17.27 -6.21
N GLY A 761 8.08 -16.52 -7.05
CA GLY A 761 8.35 -16.43 -8.48
C GLY A 761 7.27 -17.09 -9.34
N ALA A 762 7.60 -17.38 -10.59
CA ALA A 762 6.66 -17.89 -11.59
C ALA A 762 7.03 -19.29 -12.09
N ASP A 763 6.03 -20.03 -12.55
CA ASP A 763 6.23 -21.32 -13.23
C ASP A 763 7.01 -21.13 -14.55
N PRO A 764 7.89 -22.08 -14.96
CA PRO A 764 8.38 -23.24 -14.23
C PRO A 764 9.65 -22.97 -13.38
N ASN A 765 10.17 -21.74 -13.40
CA ASN A 765 11.46 -21.35 -12.80
C ASN A 765 11.28 -20.30 -11.69
N TYR A 766 11.12 -20.77 -10.46
CA TYR A 766 10.83 -19.93 -9.29
C TYR A 766 12.12 -19.28 -8.75
N ALA A 767 12.42 -18.07 -9.21
CA ALA A 767 13.60 -17.30 -8.82
C ALA A 767 13.38 -16.42 -7.57
N GLY A 768 14.39 -16.34 -6.70
CA GLY A 768 14.34 -15.53 -5.47
C GLY A 768 13.80 -16.27 -4.24
N THR A 769 14.16 -17.55 -4.09
CA THR A 769 13.63 -18.43 -3.04
C THR A 769 14.47 -18.43 -1.77
N GLU A 770 14.05 -17.65 -0.77
CA GLU A 770 14.52 -17.83 0.62
C GLU A 770 13.98 -19.14 1.20
N VAL A 771 14.79 -20.21 1.08
CA VAL A 771 14.69 -21.39 1.94
C VAL A 771 15.24 -20.97 3.30
N LEU A 772 14.35 -20.59 4.22
CA LEU A 772 14.74 -19.94 5.47
C LEU A 772 14.23 -20.70 6.70
N TRP A 773 15.17 -20.88 7.63
CA TRP A 773 15.06 -21.56 8.93
C TRP A 773 14.89 -23.08 8.88
N ILE A 774 15.90 -23.74 9.45
CA ILE A 774 15.83 -25.12 9.92
C ILE A 774 16.17 -25.07 11.41
N HIS A 775 15.22 -25.46 12.26
CA HIS A 775 15.44 -25.59 13.70
C HIS A 775 15.24 -27.03 14.15
N GLY A 776 16.16 -27.53 14.98
CA GLY A 776 16.06 -28.84 15.62
C GLY A 776 16.58 -28.76 17.05
N GLN A 777 15.82 -29.30 18.01
CA GLN A 777 16.25 -29.32 19.41
C GLN A 777 17.35 -30.36 19.63
N ASN A 778 18.60 -29.92 19.69
CA ASN A 778 19.62 -30.36 20.68
C ASN A 778 20.98 -29.64 20.56
N GLY A 779 20.96 -28.30 20.49
CA GLY A 779 21.96 -27.40 21.11
C GLY A 779 23.45 -27.47 20.76
N GLN A 780 23.93 -28.38 19.90
CA GLN A 780 25.35 -28.53 19.57
C GLN A 780 25.63 -28.61 18.06
N ASN A 781 24.93 -29.48 17.32
CA ASN A 781 25.32 -29.84 15.94
C ASN A 781 24.30 -29.53 14.82
N CYS A 782 23.05 -29.15 15.12
CA CYS A 782 21.98 -28.92 14.12
C CYS A 782 21.51 -27.45 14.07
N VAL A 783 22.43 -26.50 13.87
CA VAL A 783 22.12 -25.06 13.69
C VAL A 783 22.74 -24.59 12.39
N SER A 784 21.95 -24.60 11.31
CA SER A 784 22.48 -24.57 9.94
C SER A 784 21.54 -23.82 8.99
N LYS A 785 21.91 -22.60 8.58
CA LYS A 785 21.16 -21.84 7.55
C LYS A 785 21.58 -22.33 6.16
N TRP A 786 20.67 -22.98 5.46
CA TRP A 786 20.80 -23.22 4.02
C TRP A 786 20.83 -21.88 3.27
N ALA A 787 21.56 -21.82 2.16
CA ALA A 787 21.50 -20.67 1.28
C ALA A 787 20.13 -20.57 0.60
N ALA A 788 19.76 -19.36 0.14
CA ALA A 788 18.65 -19.19 -0.78
C ALA A 788 18.84 -20.12 -2.00
N ALA A 789 17.77 -20.75 -2.47
CA ALA A 789 17.87 -21.73 -3.55
C ALA A 789 18.23 -21.01 -4.86
N THR A 790 19.26 -21.51 -5.54
CA THR A 790 19.78 -20.97 -6.80
C THR A 790 18.89 -21.29 -7.98
N ALA A 791 18.09 -22.37 -7.88
CA ALA A 791 16.98 -22.64 -8.80
C ALA A 791 15.93 -23.53 -8.14
N VAL A 792 14.65 -23.31 -8.49
CA VAL A 792 13.54 -24.21 -8.16
C VAL A 792 12.75 -24.49 -9.44
N LYS A 793 12.69 -25.75 -9.84
CA LYS A 793 12.16 -26.24 -11.13
C LYS A 793 11.04 -27.24 -10.89
N VAL A 794 9.87 -27.03 -11.49
CA VAL A 794 8.74 -27.97 -11.43
C VAL A 794 8.76 -28.89 -12.65
N SER A 795 8.41 -30.17 -12.48
CA SER A 795 8.32 -31.13 -13.58
C SER A 795 7.19 -30.79 -14.56
N ALA A 796 7.32 -31.28 -15.79
CA ALA A 796 6.26 -31.17 -16.81
C ALA A 796 4.92 -31.81 -16.35
N GLY A 797 4.95 -32.79 -15.45
CA GLY A 797 3.76 -33.40 -14.84
C GLY A 797 3.19 -32.67 -13.62
N GLY A 798 3.92 -31.75 -12.99
CA GLY A 798 3.50 -31.13 -11.72
C GLY A 798 3.51 -32.10 -10.52
N ASP A 799 4.28 -33.18 -10.62
CA ASP A 799 4.41 -34.29 -9.66
C ASP A 799 5.74 -34.27 -8.89
N ARG A 800 6.72 -33.48 -9.36
CA ARG A 800 8.07 -33.36 -8.82
C ARG A 800 8.53 -31.90 -8.82
N ILE A 801 9.24 -31.49 -7.75
CA ILE A 801 9.94 -30.20 -7.67
C ILE A 801 11.41 -30.50 -7.36
N ASP A 802 12.32 -29.94 -8.16
CA ASP A 802 13.76 -29.96 -7.94
C ASP A 802 14.22 -28.60 -7.40
N ILE A 803 14.90 -28.60 -6.25
CA ILE A 803 15.39 -27.42 -5.54
C ILE A 803 16.92 -27.50 -5.46
N GLU A 804 17.62 -26.61 -6.16
CA GLU A 804 19.08 -26.49 -6.15
C GLU A 804 19.49 -25.39 -5.15
N SER A 805 20.32 -25.71 -4.16
CA SER A 805 20.67 -24.80 -3.05
C SER A 805 22.04 -25.14 -2.46
N THR A 806 22.84 -24.14 -2.06
CA THR A 806 24.11 -24.38 -1.38
C THR A 806 23.86 -24.91 0.04
N SER A 807 24.46 -26.06 0.33
CA SER A 807 24.34 -26.74 1.62
C SER A 807 25.16 -26.05 2.71
N PRO A 808 24.68 -25.97 3.95
CA PRO A 808 25.49 -25.54 5.09
C PRO A 808 26.44 -26.63 5.59
N PHE A 809 26.33 -27.87 5.07
CA PHE A 809 27.10 -29.02 5.51
C PHE A 809 28.26 -29.40 4.56
N GLY A 810 28.41 -28.71 3.42
CA GLY A 810 29.49 -28.95 2.45
C GLY A 810 29.63 -27.83 1.42
N GLN A 811 30.78 -27.70 0.76
CA GLN A 811 31.06 -26.63 -0.21
C GLN A 811 30.47 -26.88 -1.61
N GLY A 812 29.23 -27.38 -1.67
CA GLY A 812 28.57 -27.79 -2.91
C GLY A 812 27.13 -27.30 -3.01
N THR A 813 26.64 -27.20 -4.24
CA THR A 813 25.20 -27.07 -4.53
C THR A 813 24.56 -28.45 -4.41
N GLU A 814 23.68 -28.62 -3.44
CA GLU A 814 22.87 -29.83 -3.28
C GLU A 814 21.52 -29.67 -3.99
N ARG A 815 20.94 -30.81 -4.39
CA ARG A 815 19.66 -30.88 -5.10
C ARG A 815 18.64 -31.63 -4.25
N ASN A 816 17.82 -30.87 -3.54
CA ASN A 816 16.65 -31.39 -2.85
C ASN A 816 15.55 -31.73 -3.87
N VAL A 817 14.83 -32.83 -3.62
CA VAL A 817 13.74 -33.30 -4.50
C VAL A 817 12.49 -33.50 -3.68
N LEU A 818 11.40 -32.88 -4.11
CA LEU A 818 10.05 -33.10 -3.59
C LEU A 818 9.26 -33.92 -4.62
N THR A 819 8.45 -34.87 -4.16
CA THR A 819 7.50 -35.61 -5.02
C THR A 819 6.13 -35.70 -4.34
N ARG A 820 5.05 -35.73 -5.11
CA ARG A 820 3.71 -36.05 -4.57
C ARG A 820 3.63 -37.49 -4.04
#